data_AF-A0A951HAM5-F1
#
_entry.id   AF-A0A951HAM5-F1
#
_cell.length_a   1.000
_cell.length_b   1.000
_cell.length_c   1.000
_cell.angle_alpha   90.00
_cell.angle_beta   90.00
_cell.angle_gamma   90.00
#
_symmetry.space_group_name_H-M   'P 1'
#
loop_
_entity.id
_entity.type
_entity.pdbx_description
1 polymer ?
#
loop_
_entity_poly.entity_id
_entity_poly.type
_entity_poly.pdbx_seq_one_letter_code
_entity_poly.pdbx_strand_id
1 'polypeptide(L)'
;MLRKFLLMAAVVSGTSWLCQADTVTLKVVGSDGQPLAGAEVFVNVGKENPTLKTDAAGSVTWDLDAPKAGSNSYGRATAYVPGLALGSTSLNKGENTVHLGQPSQLQGTITDPQGQPVAGAKVKINYLFSRTIKKGQNSNYVWLPEALKERFTARTDAQGNWIIKDLPSGATVNVVLDDPQYVRTNAQGTVKASGLTLEPLIARRGATVTGRVVYEDGKPASSMQISIQLSAPNMSSGWGGIPTEADGSYRLTGLTTGKVSVSVLDPHNQWAANLITGIKVKEGEMTQAADLVLTSGAVIEGVISDKDTGAPLPDIHLALTQGEGPARMISGTPIASDKEGHYKLRVAPGKTWLQVTGPLGTLPHGYLGLDNDIEVMTVKGETKNVPIQLKRGLTVSGAAVDTTGAPAAGARIYLMKKFEPGVNSFGGRTFDSTSDAQGQWSMEGLRPGPTTLGLYDRSDWEIVSPKEINLPADGPIKITLRKLEVVPLKGRVLTPQGKPVVGATLQMSACIKSGDNGTSCSGDQIESDEQGAVETPKVRADAEVTVTASAPDYKYVSGGTVTRQGASLVMSDLILMPFEAQVEGIVRDEHGTPLAGAKILSPDGNVQMEALSDAAGHFTLKGLPEGEATLLAGYKAQFASVRATAGAKPVEIRLLPLKAAPGPDLQRGYNLLQELWEAGPRGVNERDPQKYEQLKELWGGSESGQSNRRAIPLGLLPNYPDLALKLTQEPGAQPSDAVLSQLITSLVNADPVRAVEWAPSKFALFEDSKNTLYPKLALATVALDIKPELARSLYPEVRDLITDQIAAHPETNYSNASFYISLAKLATHLHLDEAAQWREKASAAIKTDGQNASSLTGSLIALAPGDAPKLLAGLPERERINALARAVADLAPRDLPAALKLMAEMESSKKRLDADSLGRVRNGGSSYFALIPVIKAMGREQPDAALALAREFQSSQYKTEALVAILPFQKKDVALALLHEIVEAQGQSYDSSTFGYAAALAYEFDPQWGLELLERDRARALQIQRQRGGGFSYQGAELASLAYYYSRVDPAASRLMLETLFAHQLPHLKDKSNMFSGPNLILADIATAMAAIDLDRALEMASQLEMDSYTQKGMRYGPSAHFLALRQIANYMVTPEAVRRTRPFKQWNAAANY
;
A
#
# COMPACT_ATOMS: atom_id res chain seq x y z
N MET A 1 52.66 -48.93 47.70
CA MET A 1 51.63 -47.94 47.31
C MET A 1 51.84 -47.30 45.93
N LEU A 2 52.89 -47.64 45.17
CA LEU A 2 53.20 -47.05 43.86
C LEU A 2 52.65 -47.80 42.62
N ARG A 3 51.72 -48.75 42.79
CA ARG A 3 51.11 -49.51 41.67
C ARG A 3 49.62 -49.20 41.41
N LYS A 4 49.01 -48.29 42.16
CA LYS A 4 47.61 -47.85 41.96
C LYS A 4 47.45 -46.49 41.27
N PHE A 5 48.55 -45.80 40.93
CA PHE A 5 48.50 -44.47 40.29
C PHE A 5 48.77 -44.47 38.77
N LEU A 6 49.06 -45.63 38.16
CA LEU A 6 49.37 -45.74 36.73
C LEU A 6 48.20 -46.22 35.84
N LEU A 7 47.01 -46.40 36.40
CA LEU A 7 45.80 -46.82 35.67
C LEU A 7 44.77 -45.69 35.48
N MET A 8 45.06 -44.46 35.93
CA MET A 8 44.17 -43.30 35.78
C MET A 8 44.73 -42.20 34.85
N ALA A 9 45.81 -42.48 34.13
CA ALA A 9 46.45 -41.54 33.19
C ALA A 9 46.27 -41.91 31.70
N ALA A 10 45.48 -42.96 31.38
CA ALA A 10 45.29 -43.45 30.01
C ALA A 10 43.86 -43.28 29.45
N VAL A 11 42.99 -42.48 30.08
CA VAL A 11 41.62 -42.22 29.57
C VAL A 11 41.34 -40.72 29.33
N VAL A 12 42.34 -39.83 29.49
CA VAL A 12 42.14 -38.36 29.34
C VAL A 12 42.89 -37.78 28.12
N SER A 13 43.27 -38.61 27.15
CA SER A 13 43.78 -38.14 25.86
C SER A 13 43.17 -38.94 24.72
N GLY A 14 41.97 -38.53 24.31
CA GLY A 14 41.27 -39.22 23.23
C GLY A 14 39.82 -38.80 23.01
N THR A 15 39.47 -37.53 23.22
CA THR A 15 38.30 -36.97 22.55
C THR A 15 38.79 -36.19 21.33
N SER A 16 39.24 -36.94 20.33
CA SER A 16 38.94 -36.53 18.96
C SER A 16 37.44 -36.26 18.92
N TRP A 17 37.06 -35.00 18.74
CA TRP A 17 35.74 -34.65 18.27
C TRP A 17 35.56 -35.37 16.93
N LEU A 18 35.06 -36.61 16.96
CA LEU A 18 34.48 -37.23 15.79
C LEU A 18 33.24 -36.36 15.51
N CYS A 19 33.37 -35.43 14.56
CA CYS A 19 32.20 -34.82 13.94
C CYS A 19 31.35 -35.99 13.45
N GLN A 20 30.19 -36.18 14.08
CA GLN A 20 29.26 -37.22 13.70
C GLN A 20 28.56 -36.71 12.44
N ALA A 21 29.09 -37.07 11.28
CA ALA A 21 28.43 -36.80 10.01
C ALA A 21 27.22 -37.73 9.88
N ASP A 22 26.08 -37.17 9.51
CA ASP A 22 24.87 -37.92 9.24
C ASP A 22 24.79 -38.24 7.76
N THR A 23 24.58 -39.52 7.45
CA THR A 23 24.40 -39.98 6.07
C THR A 23 23.03 -39.53 5.54
N VAL A 24 23.03 -38.83 4.41
CA VAL A 24 21.83 -38.37 3.71
C VAL A 24 21.76 -39.05 2.35
N THR A 25 20.61 -39.64 2.05
CA THR A 25 20.32 -40.27 0.76
C THR A 25 19.21 -39.52 0.06
N LEU A 26 19.43 -39.14 -1.19
CA LEU A 26 18.45 -38.46 -2.03
C LEU A 26 18.12 -39.32 -3.26
N LYS A 27 16.83 -39.56 -3.47
CA LYS A 27 16.31 -40.21 -4.67
C LYS A 27 15.66 -39.19 -5.60
N VAL A 28 15.98 -39.24 -6.90
CA VAL A 28 15.35 -38.39 -7.93
C VAL A 28 14.45 -39.27 -8.77
N VAL A 29 13.17 -38.89 -8.89
CA VAL A 29 12.16 -39.66 -9.62
C VAL A 29 11.39 -38.78 -10.59
N GLY A 30 10.91 -39.36 -11.69
CA GLY A 30 10.06 -38.71 -12.68
C GLY A 30 8.60 -38.58 -12.24
N SER A 31 7.77 -37.97 -13.09
CA SER A 31 6.33 -37.81 -12.85
C SER A 31 5.55 -39.13 -12.80
N ASP A 32 6.11 -40.19 -13.39
CA ASP A 32 5.63 -41.58 -13.37
C ASP A 32 6.10 -42.36 -12.12
N GLY A 33 6.91 -41.75 -11.26
CA GLY A 33 7.49 -42.36 -10.07
C GLY A 33 8.73 -43.22 -10.33
N GLN A 34 9.21 -43.30 -11.57
CA GLN A 34 10.42 -44.07 -11.91
C GLN A 34 11.70 -43.33 -11.52
N PRO A 35 12.75 -44.03 -11.06
CA PRO A 35 14.02 -43.42 -10.71
C PRO A 35 14.74 -42.84 -11.94
N LEU A 36 15.36 -41.67 -11.78
CA LEU A 36 16.08 -40.98 -12.85
C LEU A 36 17.60 -41.05 -12.61
N ALA A 37 18.28 -41.87 -13.41
CA ALA A 37 19.73 -42.02 -13.37
C ALA A 37 20.46 -40.84 -14.04
N GLY A 38 21.63 -40.46 -13.51
CA GLY A 38 22.45 -39.37 -14.05
C GLY A 38 21.87 -37.96 -13.85
N ALA A 39 20.83 -37.81 -13.04
CA ALA A 39 20.25 -36.51 -12.68
C ALA A 39 21.28 -35.67 -11.93
N GLU A 40 21.43 -34.41 -12.34
CA GLU A 40 22.34 -33.47 -11.66
C GLU A 40 21.66 -32.96 -10.40
N VAL A 41 22.30 -33.18 -9.25
CA VAL A 41 21.80 -32.80 -7.93
C VAL A 41 22.71 -31.72 -7.35
N PHE A 42 22.16 -30.54 -7.15
CA PHE A 42 22.86 -29.40 -6.57
C PHE A 42 22.44 -29.23 -5.12
N VAL A 43 23.39 -29.36 -4.20
CA VAL A 43 23.15 -29.32 -2.76
C VAL A 43 23.56 -27.95 -2.22
N ASN A 44 22.73 -27.38 -1.34
CA ASN A 44 23.00 -26.15 -0.62
C ASN A 44 22.80 -26.36 0.89
N VAL A 45 23.90 -26.55 1.60
CA VAL A 45 23.94 -26.87 3.04
C VAL A 45 24.85 -25.87 3.81
N GLY A 46 25.08 -24.69 3.24
CA GLY A 46 25.89 -23.63 3.86
C GLY A 46 27.32 -23.56 3.33
N LYS A 47 28.31 -24.10 4.08
CA LYS A 47 29.74 -23.96 3.74
C LYS A 47 30.18 -24.84 2.54
N GLU A 48 29.49 -25.95 2.32
CA GLU A 48 29.72 -26.86 1.19
C GLU A 48 28.49 -26.88 0.27
N ASN A 49 28.69 -26.79 -1.04
CA ASN A 49 27.62 -26.84 -2.04
C ASN A 49 27.97 -27.84 -3.16
N PRO A 50 28.05 -29.15 -2.86
CA PRO A 50 28.47 -30.13 -3.85
C PRO A 50 27.45 -30.26 -4.98
N THR A 51 27.95 -30.54 -6.17
CA THR A 51 27.14 -30.99 -7.32
C THR A 51 27.40 -32.47 -7.52
N LEU A 52 26.34 -33.27 -7.40
CA LEU A 52 26.40 -34.72 -7.46
C LEU A 52 25.58 -35.22 -8.66
N LYS A 53 25.73 -36.51 -8.99
CA LYS A 53 24.90 -37.19 -9.99
C LYS A 53 24.29 -38.44 -9.39
N THR A 54 23.04 -38.72 -9.72
CA THR A 54 22.38 -39.96 -9.30
C THR A 54 22.98 -41.18 -10.01
N ASP A 55 23.01 -42.29 -9.30
CA ASP A 55 23.41 -43.60 -9.81
C ASP A 55 22.33 -44.25 -10.70
N ALA A 56 22.55 -45.50 -11.12
CA ALA A 56 21.58 -46.25 -11.95
C ALA A 56 20.23 -46.50 -11.26
N ALA A 57 20.16 -46.41 -9.92
CA ALA A 57 18.94 -46.52 -9.14
C ALA A 57 18.25 -45.16 -8.89
N GLY A 58 18.77 -44.08 -9.48
CA GLY A 58 18.27 -42.72 -9.32
C GLY A 58 18.58 -42.12 -7.94
N SER A 59 19.56 -42.67 -7.23
CA SER A 59 19.90 -42.28 -5.86
C SER A 59 21.29 -41.66 -5.78
N VAL A 60 21.50 -40.82 -4.77
CA VAL A 60 22.81 -40.33 -4.39
C VAL A 60 22.90 -40.22 -2.87
N THR A 61 24.01 -40.69 -2.32
CA THR A 61 24.26 -40.71 -0.87
C THR A 61 25.56 -39.99 -0.56
N TRP A 62 25.54 -39.11 0.44
CA TRP A 62 26.72 -38.42 0.94
C TRP A 62 26.55 -38.10 2.41
N ASP A 63 27.67 -37.90 3.10
CA ASP A 63 27.69 -37.55 4.52
C ASP A 63 27.66 -36.03 4.67
N LEU A 64 26.80 -35.53 5.57
CA LEU A 64 26.69 -34.12 5.92
C LEU A 64 27.00 -33.94 7.40
N ASP A 65 27.72 -32.88 7.74
CA ASP A 65 27.85 -32.46 9.13
C ASP A 65 26.46 -32.24 9.75
N ALA A 66 26.31 -32.62 11.02
CA ALA A 66 25.08 -32.40 11.77
C ALA A 66 24.64 -30.93 11.68
N PRO A 67 23.33 -30.65 11.50
CA PRO A 67 22.84 -29.29 11.32
C PRO A 67 23.08 -28.48 12.60
N LYS A 68 23.10 -27.15 12.50
CA LYS A 68 23.14 -26.26 13.67
C LYS A 68 22.01 -26.64 14.64
N ALA A 69 22.32 -26.67 15.94
CA ALA A 69 21.38 -27.08 16.99
C ALA A 69 20.03 -26.34 16.85
N GLY A 70 18.93 -27.10 16.76
CA GLY A 70 17.57 -26.56 16.58
C GLY A 70 17.01 -26.61 15.14
N SER A 71 17.82 -26.98 14.13
CA SER A 71 17.32 -27.24 12.77
C SER A 71 17.20 -28.74 12.48
N ASN A 72 16.03 -29.18 12.00
CA ASN A 72 15.85 -30.55 11.48
C ASN A 72 16.26 -30.70 10.00
N SER A 73 16.55 -29.59 9.32
CA SER A 73 16.97 -29.56 7.91
C SER A 73 18.47 -29.27 7.81
N TYR A 74 19.15 -30.06 6.98
CA TYR A 74 20.57 -29.91 6.66
C TYR A 74 20.78 -28.85 5.57
N GLY A 75 19.75 -28.58 4.76
CA GLY A 75 19.83 -27.67 3.62
C GLY A 75 18.81 -28.01 2.54
N ARG A 76 19.13 -27.75 1.29
CA ARG A 76 18.26 -28.00 0.13
C ARG A 76 19.02 -28.73 -0.98
N ALA A 77 18.32 -29.59 -1.71
CA ALA A 77 18.79 -30.16 -2.96
C ALA A 77 17.87 -29.74 -4.11
N THR A 78 18.45 -29.33 -5.22
CA THR A 78 17.74 -29.09 -6.48
C THR A 78 18.22 -30.12 -7.50
N ALA A 79 17.31 -30.87 -8.10
CA ALA A 79 17.62 -31.85 -9.12
C ALA A 79 17.19 -31.35 -10.51
N TYR A 80 18.00 -31.64 -11.51
CA TYR A 80 17.77 -31.26 -12.90
C TYR A 80 18.11 -32.41 -13.85
N VAL A 81 17.23 -32.61 -14.82
CA VAL A 81 17.41 -33.47 -15.98
C VAL A 81 16.90 -32.68 -17.19
N PRO A 82 17.70 -32.51 -18.26
CA PRO A 82 17.24 -31.81 -19.46
C PRO A 82 15.95 -32.41 -20.02
N GLY A 83 14.98 -31.55 -20.34
CA GLY A 83 13.67 -31.99 -20.83
C GLY A 83 12.69 -32.46 -19.76
N LEU A 84 12.99 -32.28 -18.47
CA LEU A 84 12.04 -32.43 -17.35
C LEU A 84 11.96 -31.13 -16.55
N ALA A 85 10.83 -30.90 -15.88
CA ALA A 85 10.72 -29.75 -14.99
C ALA A 85 11.68 -29.89 -13.81
N LEU A 86 12.46 -28.84 -13.55
CA LEU A 86 13.35 -28.78 -12.40
C LEU A 86 12.58 -28.99 -11.08
N GLY A 87 13.20 -29.70 -10.13
CA GLY A 87 12.58 -30.04 -8.84
C GLY A 87 13.52 -29.74 -7.67
N SER A 88 12.95 -29.45 -6.50
CA SER A 88 13.75 -29.13 -5.31
C SER A 88 13.12 -29.72 -4.05
N THR A 89 13.98 -30.09 -3.10
CA THR A 89 13.59 -30.69 -1.83
C THR A 89 14.46 -30.18 -0.67
N SER A 90 13.91 -29.98 0.53
CA SER A 90 14.66 -29.84 1.78
C SER A 90 15.29 -31.18 2.16
N LEU A 91 16.52 -31.12 2.66
CA LEU A 91 17.27 -32.30 3.08
C LEU A 91 17.11 -32.53 4.58
N ASN A 92 16.57 -33.68 4.96
CA ASN A 92 16.52 -34.17 6.33
C ASN A 92 17.46 -35.38 6.49
N LYS A 93 17.69 -35.80 7.74
CA LYS A 93 18.46 -37.00 8.05
C LYS A 93 17.83 -38.23 7.39
N GLY A 94 18.64 -39.09 6.78
CA GLY A 94 18.17 -40.32 6.14
C GLY A 94 17.67 -40.12 4.70
N GLU A 95 16.53 -40.72 4.36
CA GLU A 95 16.02 -40.77 2.99
C GLU A 95 15.20 -39.54 2.60
N ASN A 96 15.47 -39.02 1.41
CA ASN A 96 14.82 -37.85 0.82
C ASN A 96 14.44 -38.15 -0.63
N THR A 97 13.46 -37.44 -1.18
CA THR A 97 13.05 -37.60 -2.59
C THR A 97 12.78 -36.26 -3.27
N VAL A 98 13.23 -36.12 -4.52
CA VAL A 98 12.87 -35.04 -5.45
C VAL A 98 12.05 -35.62 -6.59
N HIS A 99 10.90 -35.02 -6.85
CA HIS A 99 10.07 -35.34 -8.01
C HIS A 99 10.31 -34.32 -9.13
N LEU A 100 10.63 -34.79 -10.33
CA LEU A 100 10.69 -33.98 -11.54
C LEU A 100 9.40 -34.15 -12.33
N GLY A 101 8.72 -33.04 -12.58
CA GLY A 101 7.44 -33.01 -13.29
C GLY A 101 7.60 -32.93 -14.82
N GLN A 102 6.47 -32.87 -15.52
CA GLN A 102 6.47 -32.55 -16.95
C GLN A 102 7.03 -31.13 -17.17
N PRO A 103 7.94 -30.94 -18.15
CA PRO A 103 8.51 -29.65 -18.45
C PRO A 103 7.44 -28.72 -19.03
N SER A 104 7.48 -27.45 -18.65
CA SER A 104 6.76 -26.38 -19.30
C SER A 104 7.75 -25.29 -19.74
N GLN A 105 7.26 -24.32 -20.51
CA GLN A 105 8.07 -23.25 -21.06
C GLN A 105 7.47 -21.88 -20.79
N LEU A 106 8.35 -20.91 -20.75
CA LEU A 106 8.05 -19.50 -20.61
C LEU A 106 8.61 -18.79 -21.83
N GLN A 107 7.79 -17.96 -22.45
CA GLN A 107 8.18 -17.19 -23.61
C GLN A 107 7.67 -15.76 -23.50
N GLY A 108 8.24 -14.87 -24.30
CA GLY A 108 7.79 -13.50 -24.39
C GLY A 108 8.55 -12.76 -25.48
N THR A 109 8.27 -11.47 -25.59
CA THR A 109 8.96 -10.58 -26.52
C THR A 109 9.59 -9.41 -25.79
N ILE A 110 10.61 -8.80 -26.40
CA ILE A 110 11.18 -7.53 -25.96
C ILE A 110 11.01 -6.52 -27.08
N THR A 111 10.46 -5.36 -26.74
CA THR A 111 10.28 -4.23 -27.64
C THR A 111 10.89 -2.96 -27.07
N ASP A 112 11.23 -2.00 -27.91
CA ASP A 112 11.58 -0.65 -27.47
C ASP A 112 10.30 0.17 -27.13
N PRO A 113 10.42 1.39 -26.58
CA PRO A 113 9.25 2.23 -26.28
C PRO A 113 8.38 2.60 -27.49
N GLN A 114 8.88 2.40 -28.72
CA GLN A 114 8.18 2.63 -29.98
C GLN A 114 7.53 1.35 -30.53
N GLY A 115 7.65 0.22 -29.81
CA GLY A 115 7.08 -1.08 -30.18
C GLY A 115 7.93 -1.88 -31.18
N GLN A 116 9.16 -1.46 -31.49
CA GLN A 116 10.05 -2.22 -32.39
C GLN A 116 10.72 -3.37 -31.64
N PRO A 117 10.89 -4.55 -32.27
CA PRO A 117 11.51 -5.71 -31.63
C PRO A 117 12.99 -5.46 -31.33
N VAL A 118 13.43 -5.88 -30.14
CA VAL A 118 14.82 -5.74 -29.71
C VAL A 118 15.51 -7.10 -29.77
N ALA A 119 16.46 -7.24 -30.69
CA ALA A 119 17.23 -8.46 -30.89
C ALA A 119 18.44 -8.55 -29.95
N GLY A 120 18.79 -9.78 -29.54
CA GLY A 120 19.97 -10.09 -28.74
C GLY A 120 19.91 -9.73 -27.26
N ALA A 121 18.82 -9.14 -26.77
CA ALA A 121 18.66 -8.75 -25.37
C ALA A 121 18.67 -9.98 -24.44
N LYS A 122 19.46 -9.92 -23.37
CA LYS A 122 19.58 -11.02 -22.37
C LYS A 122 18.41 -10.99 -21.38
N VAL A 123 17.77 -12.14 -21.20
CA VAL A 123 16.67 -12.37 -20.26
C VAL A 123 17.04 -13.52 -19.34
N LYS A 124 16.77 -13.39 -18.04
CA LYS A 124 17.02 -14.47 -17.06
C LYS A 124 15.90 -14.63 -16.05
N ILE A 125 15.83 -15.81 -15.43
CA ILE A 125 15.02 -16.02 -14.23
C ILE A 125 15.77 -15.48 -13.01
N ASN A 126 15.14 -14.56 -12.29
CA ASN A 126 15.67 -13.97 -11.07
C ASN A 126 15.28 -14.78 -9.82
N TYR A 127 14.04 -15.26 -9.76
CA TYR A 127 13.61 -16.28 -8.80
C TYR A 127 12.44 -17.09 -9.33
N LEU A 128 12.29 -18.31 -8.80
CA LEU A 128 11.20 -19.22 -9.09
C LEU A 128 10.52 -19.63 -7.78
N PHE A 129 9.20 -19.58 -7.76
CA PHE A 129 8.36 -19.87 -6.60
C PHE A 129 7.28 -20.88 -6.99
N SER A 130 7.12 -21.98 -6.25
CA SER A 130 6.08 -22.98 -6.51
C SER A 130 5.27 -23.26 -5.25
N ARG A 131 3.94 -23.10 -5.32
CA ARG A 131 3.00 -23.45 -4.23
C ARG A 131 2.64 -24.94 -4.21
N THR A 132 2.97 -25.67 -5.26
CA THR A 132 2.56 -27.07 -5.51
C THR A 132 3.52 -28.12 -4.92
N ILE A 133 4.64 -27.71 -4.32
CA ILE A 133 5.54 -28.64 -3.62
C ILE A 133 4.85 -29.13 -2.34
N LYS A 134 4.51 -30.43 -2.30
CA LYS A 134 3.69 -31.08 -1.26
C LYS A 134 4.28 -30.97 0.17
N LYS A 135 3.39 -31.14 1.15
CA LYS A 135 3.55 -31.11 2.63
C LYS A 135 4.95 -31.55 3.12
N GLY A 136 5.62 -30.70 3.91
CA GLY A 136 6.89 -31.02 4.63
C GLY A 136 8.12 -30.18 4.25
N GLN A 137 7.97 -29.23 3.32
CA GLN A 137 9.09 -28.54 2.68
C GLN A 137 9.06 -27.04 3.03
N ASN A 138 9.90 -26.59 3.96
CA ASN A 138 10.00 -25.17 4.29
C ASN A 138 10.55 -24.38 3.08
N SER A 139 9.79 -23.35 2.69
CA SER A 139 9.95 -22.41 1.56
C SER A 139 9.45 -22.90 0.18
N ASN A 140 8.44 -22.21 -0.33
CA ASN A 140 7.94 -22.27 -1.70
C ASN A 140 8.93 -21.72 -2.76
N TYR A 141 10.15 -21.33 -2.39
CA TYR A 141 11.18 -20.84 -3.31
C TYR A 141 12.02 -22.00 -3.84
N VAL A 142 12.21 -22.08 -5.15
CA VAL A 142 13.22 -22.97 -5.72
C VAL A 142 14.53 -22.19 -5.83
N TRP A 143 15.54 -22.67 -5.10
CA TRP A 143 16.88 -22.13 -5.22
C TRP A 143 17.48 -22.58 -6.55
N LEU A 144 17.90 -21.61 -7.37
CA LEU A 144 18.59 -21.84 -8.64
C LEU A 144 20.11 -21.75 -8.39
N PRO A 145 20.85 -22.88 -8.39
CA PRO A 145 22.31 -22.91 -8.32
C PRO A 145 22.92 -22.05 -9.43
N GLU A 146 24.09 -21.46 -9.18
CA GLU A 146 24.81 -20.65 -10.17
C GLU A 146 25.02 -21.41 -11.48
N ALA A 147 25.35 -22.70 -11.40
CA ALA A 147 25.52 -23.59 -12.54
C ALA A 147 24.25 -23.77 -13.41
N LEU A 148 23.05 -23.56 -12.84
CA LEU A 148 21.79 -23.61 -13.57
C LEU A 148 21.34 -22.24 -14.10
N LYS A 149 21.84 -21.11 -13.56
CA LYS A 149 21.38 -19.76 -13.96
C LYS A 149 21.60 -19.47 -15.45
N GLU A 150 22.74 -19.89 -16.00
CA GLU A 150 23.01 -19.73 -17.44
C GLU A 150 22.10 -20.60 -18.32
N ARG A 151 21.58 -21.72 -17.80
CA ARG A 151 20.61 -22.57 -18.52
C ARG A 151 19.19 -21.99 -18.52
N PHE A 152 18.85 -21.20 -17.50
CA PHE A 152 17.59 -20.45 -17.38
C PHE A 152 17.74 -18.99 -17.83
N THR A 153 18.59 -18.79 -18.85
CA THR A 153 18.83 -17.52 -19.52
C THR A 153 18.52 -17.69 -21.00
N ALA A 154 17.85 -16.71 -21.60
CA ALA A 154 17.55 -16.65 -23.02
C ALA A 154 18.05 -15.33 -23.62
N ARG A 155 18.32 -15.32 -24.93
CA ARG A 155 18.52 -14.10 -25.71
C ARG A 155 17.41 -13.97 -26.73
N THR A 156 17.02 -12.73 -27.01
CA THR A 156 16.00 -12.49 -28.02
C THR A 156 16.51 -12.75 -29.43
N ASP A 157 15.66 -13.32 -30.28
CA ASP A 157 15.88 -13.45 -31.71
C ASP A 157 15.72 -12.11 -32.45
N ALA A 158 15.84 -12.11 -33.78
CA ALA A 158 15.69 -10.91 -34.61
C ALA A 158 14.30 -10.25 -34.52
N GLN A 159 13.29 -10.99 -34.07
CA GLN A 159 11.92 -10.55 -33.87
C GLN A 159 11.64 -10.20 -32.40
N GLY A 160 12.66 -10.20 -31.55
CA GLY A 160 12.54 -9.87 -30.13
C GLY A 160 12.01 -11.01 -29.26
N ASN A 161 11.81 -12.22 -29.79
CA ASN A 161 11.24 -13.34 -29.05
C ASN A 161 12.30 -14.07 -28.22
N TRP A 162 11.94 -14.55 -27.04
CA TRP A 162 12.78 -15.37 -26.19
C TRP A 162 11.98 -16.52 -25.56
N ILE A 163 12.65 -17.64 -25.27
CA ILE A 163 12.03 -18.84 -24.68
C ILE A 163 12.97 -19.42 -23.62
N ILE A 164 12.43 -19.75 -22.45
CA ILE A 164 13.08 -20.49 -21.36
C ILE A 164 12.27 -21.77 -21.11
N LYS A 165 12.93 -22.94 -21.10
CA LYS A 165 12.30 -24.27 -21.02
C LYS A 165 12.55 -24.94 -19.66
N ASP A 166 12.06 -26.17 -19.49
CA ASP A 166 12.28 -27.03 -18.32
C ASP A 166 11.72 -26.46 -17.00
N LEU A 167 10.66 -25.63 -17.09
CA LEU A 167 10.03 -24.98 -15.95
C LEU A 167 8.88 -25.84 -15.37
N PRO A 168 8.72 -25.90 -14.05
CA PRO A 168 7.61 -26.59 -13.42
C PRO A 168 6.28 -25.86 -13.64
N SER A 169 5.27 -26.57 -14.11
CA SER A 169 3.89 -26.08 -14.15
C SER A 169 3.39 -25.71 -12.73
N GLY A 170 2.61 -24.63 -12.63
CA GLY A 170 2.14 -24.03 -11.39
C GLY A 170 3.18 -23.16 -10.68
N ALA A 171 4.40 -23.03 -11.20
CA ALA A 171 5.40 -22.16 -10.61
C ALA A 171 5.22 -20.70 -11.05
N THR A 172 5.19 -19.79 -10.08
CA THR A 172 5.35 -18.35 -10.31
C THR A 172 6.82 -18.05 -10.57
N VAL A 173 7.10 -17.47 -11.72
CA VAL A 173 8.45 -17.09 -12.17
C VAL A 173 8.57 -15.58 -12.22
N ASN A 174 9.73 -15.06 -11.79
CA ASN A 174 10.12 -13.68 -12.01
C ASN A 174 11.24 -13.64 -13.04
N VAL A 175 10.94 -13.04 -14.18
CA VAL A 175 11.85 -12.86 -15.31
C VAL A 175 12.36 -11.44 -15.31
N VAL A 176 13.64 -11.27 -15.64
CA VAL A 176 14.29 -9.98 -15.69
C VAL A 176 14.99 -9.80 -17.03
N LEU A 177 14.80 -8.61 -17.63
CA LEU A 177 15.68 -8.09 -18.67
C LEU A 177 17.03 -7.74 -18.04
N ASP A 178 17.99 -8.65 -18.20
CA ASP A 178 19.31 -8.59 -17.57
C ASP A 178 20.38 -8.29 -18.62
N ASP A 179 20.20 -7.18 -19.32
CA ASP A 179 21.12 -6.73 -20.34
C ASP A 179 21.71 -5.36 -19.96
N PRO A 180 23.05 -5.19 -19.97
CA PRO A 180 23.71 -3.92 -19.65
C PRO A 180 23.18 -2.70 -20.42
N GLN A 181 22.65 -2.90 -21.62
CA GLN A 181 22.18 -1.80 -22.47
C GLN A 181 20.85 -1.20 -22.01
N TYR A 182 20.08 -1.92 -21.20
CA TYR A 182 18.70 -1.60 -20.89
C TYR A 182 18.46 -1.48 -19.39
N VAL A 183 17.45 -0.70 -19.01
CA VAL A 183 16.97 -0.63 -17.63
C VAL A 183 16.51 -2.02 -17.22
N ARG A 184 16.93 -2.47 -16.04
CA ARG A 184 16.51 -3.75 -15.48
C ARG A 184 15.01 -3.72 -15.17
N THR A 185 14.21 -4.32 -16.05
CA THR A 185 12.77 -4.48 -15.89
C THR A 185 12.45 -5.94 -15.60
N ASN A 186 11.38 -6.17 -14.84
CA ASN A 186 10.96 -7.52 -14.49
C ASN A 186 9.48 -7.73 -14.78
N ALA A 187 9.15 -8.95 -15.17
CA ALA A 187 7.79 -9.43 -15.29
C ALA A 187 7.63 -10.69 -14.46
N GLN A 188 6.41 -10.95 -14.01
CA GLN A 188 6.08 -12.15 -13.27
C GLN A 188 4.84 -12.81 -13.85
N GLY A 189 4.77 -14.13 -13.74
CA GLY A 189 3.58 -14.88 -14.07
C GLY A 189 3.69 -16.31 -13.58
N THR A 190 2.58 -17.04 -13.59
CA THR A 190 2.54 -18.45 -13.21
C THR A 190 2.57 -19.32 -14.47
N VAL A 191 3.59 -20.18 -14.56
CA VAL A 191 3.78 -21.10 -15.69
C VAL A 191 2.68 -22.14 -15.68
N LYS A 192 1.87 -22.22 -16.74
CA LYS A 192 0.81 -23.24 -16.88
C LYS A 192 1.36 -24.50 -17.56
N ALA A 193 0.57 -25.56 -17.60
CA ALA A 193 0.94 -26.78 -18.33
C ALA A 193 1.16 -26.53 -19.83
N SER A 194 0.38 -25.63 -20.44
CA SER A 194 0.53 -25.18 -21.82
C SER A 194 1.67 -24.17 -22.05
N GLY A 195 2.41 -23.82 -21.01
CA GLY A 195 3.40 -22.74 -21.01
C GLY A 195 2.82 -21.41 -20.53
N LEU A 196 3.67 -20.38 -20.55
CA LEU A 196 3.29 -19.00 -20.24
C LEU A 196 3.90 -18.08 -21.29
N THR A 197 3.07 -17.22 -21.88
CA THR A 197 3.54 -16.09 -22.69
C THR A 197 3.42 -14.83 -21.84
N LEU A 198 4.53 -14.15 -21.58
CA LEU A 198 4.55 -12.86 -20.90
C LEU A 198 4.23 -11.74 -21.90
N GLU A 199 3.61 -10.68 -21.37
CA GLU A 199 3.51 -9.40 -22.07
C GLU A 199 4.90 -8.89 -22.49
N PRO A 200 5.00 -8.13 -23.60
CA PRO A 200 6.27 -7.59 -24.07
C PRO A 200 6.99 -6.78 -22.98
N LEU A 201 8.23 -7.14 -22.69
CA LEU A 201 9.10 -6.33 -21.84
C LEU A 201 9.59 -5.12 -22.65
N ILE A 202 9.46 -3.92 -22.09
CA ILE A 202 9.92 -2.70 -22.76
C ILE A 202 11.39 -2.45 -22.39
N ALA A 203 12.26 -2.49 -23.39
CA ALA A 203 13.69 -2.24 -23.32
C ALA A 203 13.98 -0.73 -23.42
N ARG A 204 13.88 -0.03 -22.29
CA ARG A 204 14.34 1.36 -22.15
C ARG A 204 15.84 1.42 -22.00
N ARG A 205 16.50 2.42 -22.57
CA ARG A 205 17.97 2.54 -22.51
C ARG A 205 18.42 2.81 -21.08
N GLY A 206 19.26 1.93 -20.54
CA GLY A 206 19.81 2.11 -19.19
C GLY A 206 20.78 3.28 -19.14
N ALA A 207 20.72 4.08 -18.07
CA ALA A 207 21.77 5.04 -17.78
C ALA A 207 23.07 4.30 -17.39
N THR A 208 24.21 4.95 -17.61
CA THR A 208 25.53 4.42 -17.26
C THR A 208 26.21 5.36 -16.27
N VAL A 209 26.78 4.83 -15.19
CA VAL A 209 27.70 5.55 -14.30
C VAL A 209 29.11 5.01 -14.47
N THR A 210 30.05 5.89 -14.76
CA THR A 210 31.49 5.59 -14.81
C THR A 210 32.21 6.31 -13.69
N GLY A 211 33.26 5.72 -13.14
CA GLY A 211 34.12 6.39 -12.18
C GLY A 211 35.44 5.67 -12.01
N ARG A 212 36.26 6.16 -11.08
CA ARG A 212 37.51 5.50 -10.69
C ARG A 212 37.58 5.33 -9.19
N VAL A 213 38.26 4.28 -8.77
CA VAL A 213 38.72 4.08 -7.40
C VAL A 213 40.24 4.28 -7.40
N VAL A 214 40.69 5.19 -6.53
CA VAL A 214 42.09 5.57 -6.41
C VAL A 214 42.51 5.50 -4.94
N TYR A 215 43.78 5.20 -4.69
CA TYR A 215 44.40 5.39 -3.39
C TYR A 215 44.68 6.88 -3.14
N GLU A 216 44.97 7.25 -1.89
CA GLU A 216 45.29 8.64 -1.51
C GLU A 216 46.51 9.22 -2.23
N ASP A 217 47.44 8.37 -2.70
CA ASP A 217 48.59 8.78 -3.51
C ASP A 217 48.25 8.96 -5.00
N GLY A 218 46.97 8.81 -5.36
CA GLY A 218 46.46 8.95 -6.72
C GLY A 218 46.64 7.71 -7.60
N LYS A 219 47.23 6.63 -7.08
CA LYS A 219 47.34 5.37 -7.85
C LYS A 219 45.99 4.69 -7.99
N PRO A 220 45.72 4.00 -9.13
CA PRO A 220 44.48 3.26 -9.32
C PRO A 220 44.38 2.05 -8.39
N ALA A 221 43.16 1.77 -7.92
CA ALA A 221 42.87 0.61 -7.08
C ALA A 221 42.01 -0.41 -7.84
N SER A 222 42.60 -1.55 -8.20
CA SER A 222 41.93 -2.65 -8.90
C SER A 222 41.29 -3.66 -7.95
N SER A 223 40.38 -4.50 -8.45
CA SER A 223 39.71 -5.59 -7.70
C SER A 223 38.84 -5.14 -6.51
N MET A 224 38.46 -3.86 -6.47
CA MET A 224 37.54 -3.32 -5.47
C MET A 224 36.10 -3.53 -5.93
N GLN A 225 35.21 -3.93 -5.02
CA GLN A 225 33.82 -4.24 -5.38
C GLN A 225 32.96 -2.98 -5.32
N ILE A 226 32.31 -2.60 -6.42
CA ILE A 226 31.47 -1.40 -6.47
C ILE A 226 30.00 -1.74 -6.20
N SER A 227 29.37 -1.06 -5.25
CA SER A 227 27.93 -1.20 -4.98
C SER A 227 27.17 0.08 -5.31
N ILE A 228 25.90 -0.07 -5.72
CA ILE A 228 25.02 1.04 -6.11
C ILE A 228 23.62 0.87 -5.51
N GLN A 229 23.04 1.97 -5.05
CA GLN A 229 21.67 2.01 -4.55
C GLN A 229 20.88 3.18 -5.16
N LEU A 230 19.62 2.91 -5.50
CA LEU A 230 18.65 3.90 -5.96
C LEU A 230 17.97 4.57 -4.75
N SER A 231 17.79 5.89 -4.79
CA SER A 231 17.18 6.66 -3.69
C SER A 231 15.63 6.63 -3.64
N ALA A 232 14.94 5.66 -4.26
CA ALA A 232 13.46 5.62 -4.37
C ALA A 232 12.79 4.55 -3.46
N PRO A 233 11.51 4.73 -3.04
CA PRO A 233 10.88 3.91 -1.98
C PRO A 233 10.58 2.44 -2.33
N ASN A 234 10.55 2.06 -3.62
CA ASN A 234 10.18 0.71 -4.06
C ASN A 234 11.24 0.12 -5.01
N MET A 235 12.11 -0.75 -4.45
CA MET A 235 13.02 -1.73 -5.09
C MET A 235 13.96 -1.29 -6.23
N SER A 236 15.28 -1.29 -5.98
CA SER A 236 16.17 -2.45 -6.21
C SER A 236 17.56 -2.14 -5.64
N SER A 237 17.95 -2.86 -4.58
CA SER A 237 19.34 -2.94 -4.12
C SER A 237 20.00 -4.08 -4.89
N GLY A 238 20.78 -3.74 -5.91
CA GLY A 238 21.60 -4.70 -6.62
C GLY A 238 22.85 -5.02 -5.80
N TRP A 239 22.81 -6.05 -4.96
CA TRP A 239 24.04 -6.67 -4.48
C TRP A 239 24.63 -7.47 -5.65
N GLY A 240 25.73 -6.95 -6.20
CA GLY A 240 26.47 -7.55 -7.30
C GLY A 240 27.58 -6.62 -7.73
N GLY A 241 28.67 -6.61 -6.95
CA GLY A 241 29.79 -5.73 -7.23
C GLY A 241 30.48 -6.11 -8.53
N ILE A 242 30.73 -5.11 -9.38
CA ILE A 242 31.68 -5.24 -10.48
C ILE A 242 33.05 -4.89 -9.88
N PRO A 243 34.06 -5.77 -9.98
CA PRO A 243 35.41 -5.43 -9.55
C PRO A 243 35.94 -4.27 -10.38
N THR A 244 36.69 -3.35 -9.79
CA THR A 244 37.39 -2.32 -10.56
C THR A 244 38.46 -2.94 -11.45
N GLU A 245 38.63 -2.35 -12.63
CA GLU A 245 39.64 -2.72 -13.61
C GLU A 245 41.06 -2.44 -13.09
N ALA A 246 42.08 -2.91 -13.84
CA ALA A 246 43.49 -2.70 -13.49
C ALA A 246 43.87 -1.21 -13.37
N ASP A 247 43.18 -0.32 -14.10
CA ASP A 247 43.36 1.14 -14.05
C ASP A 247 42.44 1.82 -13.01
N GLY A 248 41.80 1.04 -12.13
CA GLY A 248 40.91 1.51 -11.08
C GLY A 248 39.54 1.98 -11.59
N SER A 249 39.27 1.91 -12.90
CA SER A 249 37.98 2.31 -13.44
C SER A 249 36.87 1.32 -13.12
N TYR A 250 35.64 1.82 -13.05
CA TYR A 250 34.44 1.01 -12.97
C TYR A 250 33.34 1.57 -13.88
N ARG A 251 32.46 0.67 -14.31
CA ARG A 251 31.33 1.01 -15.17
C ARG A 251 30.07 0.26 -14.73
N LEU A 252 29.08 1.02 -14.27
CA LEU A 252 27.77 0.53 -13.86
C LEU A 252 26.76 0.89 -14.94
N THR A 253 26.01 -0.10 -15.44
CA THR A 253 25.08 0.07 -16.58
C THR A 253 23.68 -0.40 -16.21
N GLY A 254 22.70 -0.13 -17.09
CA GLY A 254 21.33 -0.61 -16.90
C GLY A 254 20.55 0.12 -15.81
N LEU A 255 20.96 1.34 -15.45
CA LEU A 255 20.40 2.10 -14.35
C LEU A 255 19.11 2.82 -14.77
N THR A 256 18.11 2.85 -13.89
CA THR A 256 16.92 3.67 -14.08
C THR A 256 17.22 5.15 -13.81
N THR A 257 16.46 6.05 -14.43
CA THR A 257 16.57 7.50 -14.22
C THR A 257 16.30 7.86 -12.76
N GLY A 258 17.15 8.69 -12.16
CA GLY A 258 16.98 9.11 -10.77
C GLY A 258 18.27 9.58 -10.09
N LYS A 259 18.24 9.62 -8.75
CA LYS A 259 19.43 9.83 -7.92
C LYS A 259 19.96 8.47 -7.47
N VAL A 260 21.25 8.24 -7.69
CA VAL A 260 21.97 7.05 -7.23
C VAL A 260 23.11 7.42 -6.29
N SER A 261 23.47 6.47 -5.44
CA SER A 261 24.65 6.55 -4.60
C SER A 261 25.55 5.36 -4.88
N VAL A 262 26.87 5.57 -4.91
CA VAL A 262 27.88 4.55 -5.22
C VAL A 262 28.83 4.40 -4.03
N SER A 263 29.10 3.16 -3.63
CA SER A 263 30.08 2.81 -2.60
C SER A 263 31.08 1.78 -3.11
N VAL A 264 32.20 1.64 -2.41
CA VAL A 264 33.23 0.63 -2.67
C VAL A 264 33.39 -0.26 -1.46
N LEU A 265 33.50 -1.57 -1.71
CA LEU A 265 33.80 -2.59 -0.73
C LEU A 265 35.17 -3.17 -1.06
N ASP A 266 36.06 -3.15 -0.07
CA ASP A 266 37.33 -3.87 -0.12
C ASP A 266 37.11 -5.28 0.44
N PRO A 267 37.22 -6.35 -0.39
CA PRO A 267 37.09 -7.73 0.07
C PRO A 267 38.08 -8.11 1.17
N HIS A 268 39.21 -7.40 1.26
CA HIS A 268 40.28 -7.66 2.22
C HIS A 268 40.23 -6.73 3.45
N ASN A 269 39.28 -5.79 3.51
CA ASN A 269 39.08 -4.86 4.64
C ASN A 269 40.35 -4.06 5.01
N GLN A 270 41.20 -3.74 4.03
CA GLN A 270 42.44 -2.98 4.18
C GLN A 270 42.25 -1.48 3.91
N TRP A 271 41.21 -1.13 3.15
CA TRP A 271 40.92 0.23 2.74
C TRP A 271 39.44 0.56 2.94
N ALA A 272 39.15 1.84 3.13
CA ALA A 272 37.78 2.34 3.19
C ALA A 272 37.65 3.63 2.36
N ALA A 273 36.45 3.92 1.86
CA ALA A 273 36.15 5.20 1.23
C ALA A 273 34.76 5.67 1.65
N ASN A 274 34.56 6.99 1.61
CA ASN A 274 33.24 7.56 1.75
C ASN A 274 32.44 7.30 0.45
N LEU A 275 31.18 6.93 0.60
CA LEU A 275 30.28 6.77 -0.54
C LEU A 275 30.01 8.12 -1.23
N ILE A 276 29.70 8.07 -2.52
CA ILE A 276 29.29 9.23 -3.30
C ILE A 276 27.76 9.24 -3.37
N THR A 277 27.11 10.32 -2.94
CA THR A 277 25.64 10.46 -2.99
C THR A 277 25.19 11.42 -4.09
N GLY A 278 23.91 11.31 -4.47
CA GLY A 278 23.23 12.34 -5.24
C GLY A 278 23.61 12.41 -6.71
N ILE A 279 24.23 11.37 -7.25
CA ILE A 279 24.58 11.26 -8.67
C ILE A 279 23.27 11.22 -9.46
N LYS A 280 23.03 12.24 -10.30
CA LYS A 280 21.84 12.31 -11.14
C LYS A 280 22.12 11.57 -12.43
N VAL A 281 21.32 10.54 -12.71
CA VAL A 281 21.41 9.74 -13.94
C VAL A 281 20.12 9.88 -14.74
N LYS A 282 20.23 9.93 -16.07
CA LYS A 282 19.10 10.00 -17.01
C LYS A 282 19.17 8.87 -18.03
N GLU A 283 18.01 8.52 -18.58
CA GLU A 283 17.86 7.45 -19.59
C GLU A 283 18.88 7.59 -20.73
N GLY A 284 19.63 6.52 -20.99
CA GLY A 284 20.64 6.45 -22.05
C GLY A 284 21.89 7.34 -21.87
N GLU A 285 21.95 8.20 -20.86
CA GLU A 285 23.11 9.06 -20.60
C GLU A 285 24.23 8.30 -19.87
N MET A 286 25.48 8.66 -20.17
CA MET A 286 26.65 8.27 -19.40
C MET A 286 27.05 9.41 -18.47
N THR A 287 27.14 9.14 -17.18
CA THR A 287 27.50 10.10 -16.15
C THR A 287 28.80 9.69 -15.47
N GLN A 288 29.77 10.60 -15.47
CA GLN A 288 31.01 10.44 -14.72
C GLN A 288 30.77 10.79 -13.25
N ALA A 289 30.95 9.83 -12.34
CA ALA A 289 31.02 10.05 -10.92
C ALA A 289 32.38 10.62 -10.51
N ALA A 290 32.42 11.29 -9.36
CA ALA A 290 33.70 11.65 -8.73
C ALA A 290 34.50 10.39 -8.37
N ASP A 291 35.81 10.54 -8.18
CA ASP A 291 36.66 9.43 -7.80
C ASP A 291 36.40 8.98 -6.36
N LEU A 292 36.28 7.67 -6.15
CA LEU A 292 36.25 7.07 -4.82
C LEU A 292 37.68 6.97 -4.31
N VAL A 293 38.02 7.78 -3.32
CA VAL A 293 39.37 7.82 -2.74
C VAL A 293 39.44 6.83 -1.57
N LEU A 294 40.15 5.72 -1.78
CA LEU A 294 40.50 4.75 -0.75
C LEU A 294 41.50 5.35 0.21
N THR A 295 41.09 5.45 1.46
CA THR A 295 41.93 5.88 2.58
C THR A 295 42.22 4.70 3.50
N SER A 296 43.33 4.80 4.23
CA SER A 296 43.57 3.93 5.39
C SER A 296 42.51 4.13 6.47
N GLY A 297 41.76 5.25 6.45
CA GLY A 297 40.58 5.45 7.27
C GLY A 297 40.85 5.34 8.77
N ALA A 298 39.80 5.06 9.53
CA ALA A 298 39.87 4.69 10.94
C ALA A 298 39.65 3.18 11.08
N VAL A 299 40.11 2.61 12.19
CA VAL A 299 39.80 1.24 12.61
C VAL A 299 38.80 1.32 13.74
N ILE A 300 37.67 0.63 13.63
CA ILE A 300 36.84 0.32 14.79
C ILE A 300 37.12 -1.14 15.14
N GLU A 301 37.43 -1.38 16.40
CA GLU A 301 37.63 -2.72 16.93
C GLU A 301 36.91 -2.85 18.26
N GLY A 302 36.65 -4.07 18.69
CA GLY A 302 36.00 -4.30 19.96
C GLY A 302 35.77 -5.78 20.22
N VAL A 303 35.14 -6.06 21.34
CA VAL A 303 34.67 -7.40 21.71
C VAL A 303 33.16 -7.35 21.74
N ILE A 304 32.53 -8.32 21.09
CA ILE A 304 31.12 -8.62 21.26
C ILE A 304 31.01 -9.63 22.39
N SER A 305 30.30 -9.27 23.45
CA SER A 305 30.12 -10.12 24.62
C SER A 305 28.68 -10.20 25.07
N ASP A 306 28.40 -11.29 25.78
CA ASP A 306 27.18 -11.47 26.54
C ASP A 306 27.14 -10.44 27.67
N LYS A 307 26.06 -9.64 27.74
CA LYS A 307 25.94 -8.55 28.71
C LYS A 307 26.01 -9.02 30.16
N ASP A 308 25.51 -10.21 30.46
CA ASP A 308 25.30 -10.69 31.83
C ASP A 308 26.50 -11.50 32.32
N THR A 309 27.05 -12.36 31.46
CA THR A 309 28.19 -13.24 31.80
C THR A 309 29.55 -12.65 31.43
N GLY A 310 29.58 -11.66 30.54
CA GLY A 310 30.81 -11.11 29.97
C GLY A 310 31.52 -12.06 29.00
N ALA A 311 30.95 -13.24 28.72
CA ALA A 311 31.54 -14.21 27.82
C ALA A 311 31.59 -13.67 26.38
N PRO A 312 32.66 -13.92 25.62
CA PRO A 312 32.76 -13.49 24.23
C PRO A 312 31.76 -14.22 23.32
N LEU A 313 31.24 -13.51 22.31
CA LEU A 313 30.25 -14.02 21.36
C LEU A 313 30.84 -14.14 19.94
N PRO A 314 31.07 -15.36 19.43
CA PRO A 314 31.55 -15.58 18.07
C PRO A 314 30.43 -15.54 17.02
N ASP A 315 30.82 -15.38 15.75
CA ASP A 315 29.94 -15.43 14.57
C ASP A 315 28.79 -14.39 14.59
N ILE A 316 28.97 -13.30 15.33
CA ILE A 316 28.05 -12.16 15.31
C ILE A 316 28.42 -11.26 14.14
N HIS A 317 27.52 -11.11 13.17
CA HIS A 317 27.79 -10.30 11.99
C HIS A 317 27.57 -8.80 12.26
N LEU A 318 28.51 -7.97 11.82
CA LEU A 318 28.40 -6.52 11.84
C LEU A 318 28.35 -5.99 10.42
N ALA A 319 27.40 -5.09 10.16
CA ALA A 319 27.35 -4.31 8.95
C ALA A 319 27.59 -2.84 9.27
N LEU A 320 28.44 -2.20 8.48
CA LEU A 320 28.65 -0.76 8.53
C LEU A 320 27.62 -0.08 7.64
N THR A 321 27.02 1.00 8.12
CA THR A 321 26.19 1.86 7.28
C THR A 321 26.64 3.32 7.31
N GLN A 322 26.46 4.00 6.18
CA GLN A 322 26.79 5.41 5.96
C GLN A 322 25.66 6.09 5.18
N GLY A 323 25.48 7.40 5.38
CA GLY A 323 24.38 8.20 4.80
C GLY A 323 23.38 8.72 5.85
N GLU A 324 22.32 9.40 5.41
CA GLU A 324 21.36 10.07 6.31
C GLU A 324 19.94 9.47 6.17
N GLY A 325 19.21 9.37 7.30
CA GLY A 325 17.80 8.96 7.32
C GLY A 325 17.54 7.50 6.89
N PRO A 326 16.33 7.17 6.36
CA PRO A 326 15.99 5.81 5.92
C PRO A 326 16.76 5.34 4.67
N ALA A 327 17.66 6.17 4.14
CA ALA A 327 18.50 5.91 2.97
C ALA A 327 19.95 5.53 3.33
N ARG A 328 20.24 5.18 4.61
CA ARG A 328 21.55 4.64 5.02
C ARG A 328 21.89 3.40 4.18
N MET A 329 23.10 3.40 3.62
CA MET A 329 23.59 2.31 2.77
C MET A 329 24.63 1.49 3.52
N ILE A 330 24.66 0.19 3.28
CA ILE A 330 25.78 -0.64 3.74
C ILE A 330 27.05 -0.17 3.03
N SER A 331 28.06 0.23 3.81
CA SER A 331 29.33 0.77 3.34
C SER A 331 30.46 -0.05 3.95
N GLY A 332 31.02 -0.97 3.16
CA GLY A 332 32.06 -1.89 3.60
C GLY A 332 31.58 -3.34 3.71
N THR A 333 32.55 -4.23 3.81
CA THR A 333 32.34 -5.68 3.88
C THR A 333 31.81 -6.08 5.26
N PRO A 334 30.67 -6.78 5.36
CA PRO A 334 30.22 -7.30 6.64
C PRO A 334 31.27 -8.22 7.26
N ILE A 335 31.51 -8.07 8.57
CA ILE A 335 32.46 -8.90 9.30
C ILE A 335 31.74 -9.74 10.35
N ALA A 336 32.30 -10.89 10.72
CA ALA A 336 31.85 -11.66 11.87
C ALA A 336 32.86 -11.52 13.01
N SER A 337 32.39 -11.57 14.26
CA SER A 337 33.28 -11.70 15.42
C SER A 337 33.96 -13.07 15.43
N ASP A 338 35.22 -13.12 15.87
CA ASP A 338 35.99 -14.36 16.00
C ASP A 338 35.59 -15.18 17.24
N LYS A 339 36.30 -16.28 17.50
CA LYS A 339 36.02 -17.22 18.61
C LYS A 339 36.08 -16.53 19.97
N GLU A 340 36.89 -15.49 20.09
CA GLU A 340 37.11 -14.68 21.26
C GLU A 340 36.22 -13.42 21.25
N GLY A 341 35.26 -13.34 20.32
CA GLY A 341 34.30 -12.25 20.19
C GLY A 341 34.91 -10.97 19.64
N HIS A 342 36.18 -10.97 19.25
CA HIS A 342 36.83 -9.80 18.69
C HIS A 342 36.33 -9.52 17.28
N TYR A 343 36.17 -8.25 16.99
CA TYR A 343 35.84 -7.79 15.65
C TYR A 343 36.73 -6.60 15.30
N LYS A 344 37.02 -6.44 14.02
CA LYS A 344 37.82 -5.35 13.50
C LYS A 344 37.36 -4.95 12.11
N LEU A 345 36.92 -3.71 11.98
CA LEU A 345 36.41 -3.14 10.75
C LEU A 345 37.10 -1.82 10.44
N ARG A 346 37.45 -1.62 9.16
CA ARG A 346 37.98 -0.34 8.70
C ARG A 346 36.84 0.50 8.17
N VAL A 347 36.84 1.78 8.54
CA VAL A 347 35.79 2.72 8.14
C VAL A 347 36.40 4.03 7.66
N ALA A 348 35.72 4.66 6.70
CA ALA A 348 36.13 5.97 6.24
C ALA A 348 35.89 7.03 7.34
N PRO A 349 36.72 8.08 7.44
CA PRO A 349 36.56 9.13 8.42
C PRO A 349 35.20 9.82 8.27
N GLY A 350 34.55 10.11 9.39
CA GLY A 350 33.23 10.73 9.45
C GLY A 350 32.24 9.95 10.30
N LYS A 351 30.95 10.24 10.07
CA LYS A 351 29.82 9.65 10.78
C LYS A 351 29.43 8.30 10.18
N THR A 352 29.38 7.25 10.99
CA THR A 352 28.95 5.90 10.59
C THR A 352 28.05 5.27 11.64
N TRP A 353 27.31 4.23 11.26
CA TRP A 353 26.51 3.43 12.19
C TRP A 353 26.90 1.95 12.06
N LEU A 354 27.11 1.31 13.20
CA LEU A 354 27.30 -0.13 13.30
C LEU A 354 25.96 -0.80 13.56
N GLN A 355 25.61 -1.72 12.69
CA GLN A 355 24.45 -2.58 12.82
C GLN A 355 24.89 -4.00 13.15
N VAL A 356 24.27 -4.59 14.18
CA VAL A 356 24.42 -6.02 14.46
C VAL A 356 23.40 -6.76 13.62
N THR A 357 23.91 -7.55 12.69
CA THR A 357 23.15 -8.39 11.78
C THR A 357 23.47 -9.85 12.05
N GLY A 358 22.73 -10.76 11.44
CA GLY A 358 23.13 -12.15 11.39
C GLY A 358 23.23 -12.65 9.96
N PRO A 359 23.69 -13.89 9.72
CA PRO A 359 23.55 -14.52 8.41
C PRO A 359 22.05 -14.48 8.04
N LEU A 360 21.67 -13.87 6.91
CA LEU A 360 20.26 -13.69 6.51
C LEU A 360 19.42 -12.80 7.47
N GLY A 361 20.07 -12.01 8.33
CA GLY A 361 19.43 -11.10 9.28
C GLY A 361 18.89 -11.76 10.55
N THR A 362 19.37 -12.96 10.90
CA THR A 362 19.05 -13.64 12.17
C THR A 362 20.28 -13.71 13.08
N LEU A 363 20.24 -13.03 14.22
CA LEU A 363 21.31 -13.12 15.22
C LEU A 363 21.50 -14.58 15.67
N PRO A 364 22.71 -14.97 16.08
CA PRO A 364 22.94 -16.24 16.77
C PRO A 364 21.93 -16.45 17.91
N HIS A 365 21.44 -17.69 17.95
CA HIS A 365 20.47 -18.27 18.87
C HIS A 365 20.47 -17.67 20.28
N GLY A 366 19.34 -17.06 20.67
CA GLY A 366 19.08 -16.63 22.04
C GLY A 366 19.44 -15.18 22.38
N TYR A 367 20.01 -14.38 21.48
CA TYR A 367 20.36 -12.97 21.75
C TYR A 367 19.39 -11.96 21.14
N LEU A 368 19.16 -10.87 21.87
CA LEU A 368 18.39 -9.72 21.39
C LEU A 368 19.26 -8.83 20.50
N GLY A 369 18.68 -8.35 19.40
CA GLY A 369 19.28 -7.27 18.63
C GLY A 369 19.33 -5.98 19.40
N LEU A 370 20.22 -5.09 18.97
CA LEU A 370 20.31 -3.75 19.54
C LEU A 370 18.98 -3.02 19.33
N ASP A 371 18.58 -2.24 20.33
CA ASP A 371 17.40 -1.39 20.23
C ASP A 371 17.59 -0.25 19.21
N ASN A 372 18.84 0.17 18.98
CA ASN A 372 19.25 1.15 17.98
C ASN A 372 20.63 0.78 17.43
N ASP A 373 20.92 1.16 16.19
CA ASP A 373 22.28 1.08 15.62
C ASP A 373 23.26 1.95 16.43
N ILE A 374 24.53 1.54 16.50
CA ILE A 374 25.56 2.28 17.26
C ILE A 374 26.18 3.35 16.36
N GLU A 375 25.89 4.61 16.66
CA GLU A 375 26.52 5.75 16.00
C GLU A 375 27.98 5.91 16.44
N VAL A 376 28.89 6.04 15.47
CA VAL A 376 30.32 6.26 15.72
C VAL A 376 30.83 7.38 14.83
N MET A 377 31.42 8.40 15.45
CA MET A 377 32.27 9.38 14.75
C MET A 377 33.71 8.89 14.74
N THR A 378 34.35 8.91 13.57
CA THR A 378 35.74 8.46 13.38
C THR A 378 36.60 9.50 12.66
N VAL A 379 37.88 9.55 13.01
CA VAL A 379 38.89 10.39 12.36
C VAL A 379 39.96 9.51 11.71
N LYS A 380 40.55 9.96 10.58
CA LYS A 380 41.58 9.21 9.87
C LYS A 380 42.75 8.85 10.80
N GLY A 381 43.21 7.60 10.72
CA GLY A 381 44.32 7.06 11.52
C GLY A 381 43.93 6.70 12.95
N GLU A 382 42.71 7.00 13.38
CA GLU A 382 42.20 6.62 14.71
C GLU A 382 41.94 5.11 14.76
N THR A 383 42.26 4.50 15.90
CA THR A 383 41.70 3.19 16.28
C THR A 383 40.77 3.39 17.45
N LYS A 384 39.51 3.04 17.27
CA LYS A 384 38.44 3.26 18.24
C LYS A 384 37.93 1.92 18.76
N ASN A 385 38.08 1.72 20.07
CA ASN A 385 37.54 0.55 20.74
C ASN A 385 36.05 0.75 21.06
N VAL A 386 35.18 -0.09 20.52
CA VAL A 386 33.73 -0.06 20.70
C VAL A 386 33.26 -1.44 21.18
N PRO A 387 33.26 -1.72 22.49
CA PRO A 387 32.72 -2.98 22.99
C PRO A 387 31.20 -3.04 22.77
N ILE A 388 30.68 -4.18 22.31
CA ILE A 388 29.25 -4.41 22.08
C ILE A 388 28.77 -5.48 23.04
N GLN A 389 27.78 -5.13 23.87
CA GLN A 389 27.18 -6.09 24.80
C GLN A 389 25.77 -6.46 24.33
N LEU A 390 25.57 -7.73 23.99
CA LEU A 390 24.27 -8.25 23.60
C LEU A 390 23.57 -8.87 24.80
N LYS A 391 22.28 -8.56 24.95
CA LYS A 391 21.43 -9.18 25.97
C LYS A 391 20.95 -10.52 25.48
N ARG A 392 20.92 -11.52 26.34
CA ARG A 392 20.14 -12.74 26.08
C ARG A 392 18.65 -12.37 26.06
N GLY A 393 17.96 -12.86 25.04
CA GLY A 393 16.50 -12.87 25.01
C GLY A 393 15.96 -14.00 25.88
N LEU A 394 14.69 -13.91 26.20
CA LEU A 394 14.00 -14.93 26.97
C LEU A 394 13.89 -16.23 26.16
N THR A 395 14.09 -17.35 26.84
CA THR A 395 13.73 -18.68 26.33
C THR A 395 12.38 -19.06 26.90
N VAL A 396 11.48 -19.47 26.02
CA VAL A 396 10.18 -20.01 26.38
C VAL A 396 10.15 -21.45 25.89
N SER A 397 9.70 -22.36 26.74
CA SER A 397 9.47 -23.75 26.38
C SER A 397 8.12 -24.19 26.88
N GLY A 398 7.60 -25.27 26.33
CA GLY A 398 6.28 -25.72 26.66
C GLY A 398 5.91 -27.06 26.04
N ALA A 399 4.70 -27.51 26.37
CA ALA A 399 4.12 -28.73 25.84
C ALA A 399 2.83 -28.39 25.10
N ALA A 400 2.77 -28.74 23.82
CA ALA A 400 1.56 -28.78 23.03
C ALA A 400 0.89 -30.14 23.24
N VAL A 401 -0.31 -30.13 23.81
CA VAL A 401 -1.14 -31.33 24.01
C VAL A 401 -2.48 -31.14 23.32
N ASP A 402 -3.15 -32.21 22.96
CA ASP A 402 -4.51 -32.16 22.48
C ASP A 402 -5.54 -31.98 23.63
N THR A 403 -6.83 -31.87 23.31
CA THR A 403 -7.91 -31.74 24.30
C THR A 403 -8.08 -32.97 25.21
N THR A 404 -7.47 -34.11 24.87
CA THR A 404 -7.45 -35.32 25.71
C THR A 404 -6.22 -35.37 26.62
N GLY A 405 -5.26 -34.46 26.42
CA GLY A 405 -3.99 -34.40 27.13
C GLY A 405 -2.87 -35.20 26.47
N ALA A 406 -3.10 -35.80 25.30
CA ALA A 406 -2.06 -36.50 24.55
C ALA A 406 -1.14 -35.50 23.82
N PRO A 407 0.15 -35.81 23.59
CA PRO A 407 1.05 -34.94 22.85
C PRO A 407 0.57 -34.57 21.44
N ALA A 408 0.53 -33.28 21.12
CA ALA A 408 0.16 -32.78 19.80
C ALA A 408 1.41 -32.50 18.96
N ALA A 409 1.92 -33.51 18.28
CA ALA A 409 3.11 -33.42 17.44
C ALA A 409 2.87 -32.66 16.12
N GLY A 410 3.88 -31.91 15.66
CA GLY A 410 3.86 -31.22 14.37
C GLY A 410 3.09 -29.90 14.35
N ALA A 411 2.67 -29.37 15.51
CA ALA A 411 2.03 -28.07 15.61
C ALA A 411 3.10 -26.97 15.50
N ARG A 412 3.00 -26.14 14.44
CA ARG A 412 3.93 -25.03 14.22
C ARG A 412 3.42 -23.76 14.90
N ILE A 413 3.98 -23.49 16.06
CA ILE A 413 3.60 -22.40 16.96
C ILE A 413 4.45 -21.18 16.63
N TYR A 414 3.85 -19.99 16.63
CA TYR A 414 4.58 -18.74 16.54
C TYR A 414 4.14 -17.75 17.63
N LEU A 415 5.00 -16.77 17.90
CA LEU A 415 4.74 -15.67 18.81
C LEU A 415 4.72 -14.33 18.05
N MET A 416 3.70 -13.51 18.30
CA MET A 416 3.60 -12.13 17.81
C MET A 416 3.50 -11.15 18.98
N LYS A 417 4.24 -10.03 18.89
CA LYS A 417 4.06 -8.91 19.83
C LYS A 417 2.74 -8.21 19.51
N LYS A 418 1.99 -7.81 20.54
CA LYS A 418 0.81 -6.93 20.39
C LYS A 418 1.26 -5.58 19.81
N PHE A 419 0.56 -5.10 18.79
CA PHE A 419 0.88 -3.86 18.07
C PHE A 419 0.79 -2.65 19.02
N GLU A 420 1.85 -1.84 19.10
CA GLU A 420 1.84 -0.52 19.74
C GLU A 420 1.75 0.55 18.63
N PRO A 421 0.78 1.49 18.67
CA PRO A 421 0.67 2.56 17.68
C PRO A 421 1.92 3.45 17.70
N GLY A 422 2.58 3.65 16.56
CA GLY A 422 3.66 4.64 16.39
C GLY A 422 5.07 4.11 16.13
N VAL A 423 5.28 2.78 16.09
CA VAL A 423 6.57 2.18 15.72
C VAL A 423 6.48 1.55 14.33
N ASN A 424 7.13 2.17 13.33
CA ASN A 424 7.25 1.63 11.98
C ASN A 424 8.07 0.33 11.99
N SER A 425 7.39 -0.79 12.21
CA SER A 425 8.00 -2.13 12.19
C SER A 425 7.80 -2.77 10.82
N PHE A 426 8.49 -2.26 9.80
CA PHE A 426 8.55 -2.90 8.46
C PHE A 426 9.39 -4.20 8.44
N GLY A 427 9.42 -4.95 9.55
CA GLY A 427 10.22 -6.17 9.68
C GLY A 427 9.94 -7.00 10.92
N GLY A 428 8.69 -7.00 11.43
CA GLY A 428 8.29 -7.87 12.53
C GLY A 428 8.38 -9.35 12.11
N ARG A 429 9.57 -9.95 12.23
CA ARG A 429 9.76 -11.39 11.99
C ARG A 429 9.12 -12.17 13.15
N THR A 430 8.33 -13.17 12.81
CA THR A 430 7.71 -14.13 13.73
C THR A 430 8.77 -15.10 14.26
N PHE A 431 8.81 -15.32 15.57
CA PHE A 431 9.56 -16.44 16.15
C PHE A 431 8.66 -17.68 16.10
N ASP A 432 9.17 -18.81 15.61
CA ASP A 432 8.38 -20.04 15.51
C ASP A 432 9.14 -21.31 15.91
N SER A 433 8.38 -22.31 16.36
CA SER A 433 8.86 -23.64 16.74
C SER A 433 7.79 -24.67 16.38
N THR A 434 8.22 -25.86 15.98
CA THR A 434 7.31 -26.99 15.77
C THR A 434 7.36 -27.93 16.97
N SER A 435 6.21 -28.39 17.46
CA SER A 435 6.18 -29.38 18.54
C SER A 435 6.70 -30.75 18.07
N ASP A 436 7.52 -31.38 18.90
CA ASP A 436 8.08 -32.71 18.63
C ASP A 436 7.08 -33.85 18.85
N ALA A 437 7.53 -35.11 18.73
CA ALA A 437 6.69 -36.30 18.94
C ALA A 437 6.11 -36.41 20.36
N GLN A 438 6.75 -35.76 21.35
CA GLN A 438 6.32 -35.66 22.74
C GLN A 438 5.59 -34.33 23.02
N GLY A 439 5.25 -33.57 21.97
CA GLY A 439 4.54 -32.31 22.04
C GLY A 439 5.40 -31.16 22.56
N GLN A 440 6.68 -31.37 22.83
CA GLN A 440 7.55 -30.33 23.39
C GLN A 440 7.96 -29.32 22.32
N TRP A 441 8.07 -28.06 22.71
CA TRP A 441 8.51 -26.97 21.85
C TRP A 441 9.33 -25.95 22.64
N SER A 442 10.22 -25.22 21.97
CA SER A 442 11.00 -24.15 22.60
C SER A 442 11.37 -23.06 21.60
N MET A 443 11.33 -21.82 22.07
CA MET A 443 11.74 -20.62 21.34
C MET A 443 12.67 -19.79 22.21
N GLU A 444 13.60 -19.08 21.60
CA GLU A 444 14.61 -18.27 22.28
C GLU A 444 14.75 -16.91 21.61
N GLY A 445 15.43 -15.96 22.27
CA GLY A 445 15.64 -14.62 21.72
C GLY A 445 14.41 -13.71 21.84
N LEU A 446 13.51 -14.01 22.78
CA LEU A 446 12.24 -13.30 22.92
C LEU A 446 12.38 -12.06 23.81
N ARG A 447 11.66 -10.98 23.46
CA ARG A 447 11.59 -9.77 24.29
C ARG A 447 10.50 -9.93 25.37
N PRO A 448 10.68 -9.37 26.58
CA PRO A 448 9.62 -9.32 27.59
C PRO A 448 8.38 -8.55 27.09
N GLY A 449 7.20 -8.90 27.61
CA GLY A 449 5.94 -8.21 27.34
C GLY A 449 4.79 -9.11 26.86
N PRO A 450 3.60 -8.50 26.65
CA PRO A 450 2.41 -9.22 26.20
C PRO A 450 2.59 -9.74 24.78
N THR A 451 2.34 -11.04 24.61
CA THR A 451 2.59 -11.79 23.38
C THR A 451 1.40 -12.67 23.06
N THR A 452 1.01 -12.70 21.79
CA THR A 452 -0.05 -13.58 21.29
C THR A 452 0.56 -14.86 20.72
N LEU A 453 -0.01 -16.00 21.10
CA LEU A 453 0.31 -17.30 20.52
C LEU A 453 -0.52 -17.53 19.27
N GLY A 454 0.13 -17.97 18.19
CA GLY A 454 -0.53 -18.35 16.96
C GLY A 454 -0.03 -19.67 16.41
N LEU A 455 -0.79 -20.23 15.47
CA LEU A 455 -0.39 -21.36 14.64
C LEU A 455 -0.38 -20.90 13.19
N TYR A 456 0.59 -21.35 12.40
CA TYR A 456 0.59 -21.05 10.96
C TYR A 456 -0.67 -21.60 10.27
N ASP A 457 -1.20 -20.88 9.28
CA ASP A 457 -2.50 -21.08 8.58
C ASP A 457 -2.76 -22.45 7.95
N ARG A 458 -1.83 -23.41 8.10
CA ARG A 458 -1.93 -24.79 7.59
C ARG A 458 -1.73 -25.85 8.68
N SER A 459 -1.87 -25.46 9.94
CA SER A 459 -1.88 -26.38 11.07
C SER A 459 -3.21 -27.14 11.11
N ASP A 460 -3.16 -28.46 11.32
CA ASP A 460 -4.34 -29.30 11.58
C ASP A 460 -4.89 -29.09 13.02
N TRP A 461 -4.52 -27.99 13.68
CA TRP A 461 -4.72 -27.71 15.10
C TRP A 461 -5.17 -26.28 15.35
N GLU A 462 -6.01 -26.07 16.38
CA GLU A 462 -6.40 -24.77 16.92
C GLU A 462 -5.95 -24.63 18.36
N ILE A 463 -5.46 -23.45 18.75
CA ILE A 463 -5.14 -23.14 20.15
C ILE A 463 -6.45 -22.96 20.94
N VAL A 464 -6.70 -23.89 21.85
CA VAL A 464 -7.77 -23.79 22.86
C VAL A 464 -7.35 -22.83 23.96
N SER A 465 -6.13 -23.01 24.50
CA SER A 465 -5.57 -22.15 25.55
C SER A 465 -4.07 -22.41 25.77
N PRO A 466 -3.30 -21.43 26.27
CA PRO A 466 -3.61 -20.01 26.32
C PRO A 466 -3.44 -19.35 24.94
N LYS A 467 -4.22 -18.30 24.63
CA LYS A 467 -4.09 -17.53 23.37
C LYS A 467 -3.18 -16.31 23.50
N GLU A 468 -3.06 -15.79 24.72
CA GLU A 468 -2.15 -14.71 25.10
C GLU A 468 -1.29 -15.17 26.27
N ILE A 469 -0.03 -14.74 26.28
CA ILE A 469 0.93 -14.98 27.35
C ILE A 469 1.69 -13.69 27.63
N ASN A 470 2.19 -13.56 28.86
CA ASN A 470 3.15 -12.52 29.21
C ASN A 470 4.53 -13.15 29.34
N LEU A 471 5.54 -12.48 28.79
CA LEU A 471 6.93 -12.88 28.93
C LEU A 471 7.66 -11.97 29.93
N PRO A 472 8.49 -12.52 30.84
CA PRO A 472 8.74 -13.96 31.05
C PRO A 472 7.51 -14.69 31.62
N ALA A 473 7.35 -15.97 31.26
CA ALA A 473 6.27 -16.81 31.79
C ALA A 473 6.71 -17.51 33.08
N ASP A 474 5.75 -17.79 33.97
CA ASP A 474 5.97 -18.48 35.26
C ASP A 474 6.12 -20.01 35.09
N GLY A 475 7.00 -20.44 34.19
CA GLY A 475 7.30 -21.85 33.89
C GLY A 475 6.92 -22.31 32.48
N PRO A 476 7.02 -23.63 32.19
CA PRO A 476 6.71 -24.18 30.88
C PRO A 476 5.26 -23.93 30.46
N ILE A 477 5.07 -23.48 29.23
CA ILE A 477 3.75 -23.11 28.72
C ILE A 477 3.04 -24.35 28.17
N LYS A 478 1.97 -24.78 28.84
CA LYS A 478 1.11 -25.84 28.31
C LYS A 478 0.12 -25.24 27.33
N ILE A 479 0.28 -25.56 26.05
CA ILE A 479 -0.68 -25.20 24.99
C ILE A 479 -1.62 -26.38 24.79
N THR A 480 -2.90 -26.16 25.01
CA THR A 480 -3.95 -27.12 24.66
C THR A 480 -4.42 -26.82 23.25
N LEU A 481 -4.31 -27.83 22.40
CA LEU A 481 -4.68 -27.80 20.99
C LEU A 481 -5.92 -28.66 20.76
N ARG A 482 -6.80 -28.21 19.88
CA ARG A 482 -7.89 -29.03 19.37
C ARG A 482 -7.53 -29.41 17.95
N LYS A 483 -7.54 -30.71 17.65
CA LYS A 483 -7.37 -31.17 16.27
C LYS A 483 -8.57 -30.72 15.46
N LEU A 484 -8.31 -30.02 14.37
CA LEU A 484 -9.34 -29.49 13.50
C LEU A 484 -9.71 -30.55 12.46
N GLU A 485 -11.01 -30.73 12.25
CA GLU A 485 -11.48 -31.57 11.17
C GLU A 485 -11.22 -30.84 9.85
N VAL A 486 -10.34 -31.40 9.02
CA VAL A 486 -10.00 -30.86 7.70
C VAL A 486 -10.33 -31.88 6.61
N VAL A 487 -11.05 -31.43 5.60
CA VAL A 487 -11.62 -32.23 4.51
C VAL A 487 -11.30 -31.58 3.16
N PRO A 488 -11.08 -32.34 2.08
CA PRO A 488 -10.92 -31.75 0.75
C PRO A 488 -12.26 -31.17 0.26
N LEU A 489 -12.20 -30.07 -0.48
CA LEU A 489 -13.32 -29.59 -1.29
C LEU A 489 -13.15 -30.12 -2.71
N LYS A 490 -14.19 -30.75 -3.23
CA LYS A 490 -14.25 -31.30 -4.60
C LYS A 490 -15.36 -30.64 -5.39
N GLY A 491 -15.12 -30.42 -6.67
CA GLY A 491 -16.19 -30.02 -7.60
C GLY A 491 -15.71 -30.05 -9.04
N ARG A 492 -16.51 -29.48 -9.94
CA ARG A 492 -16.18 -29.40 -11.37
C ARG A 492 -16.54 -28.03 -11.93
N VAL A 493 -15.85 -27.66 -12.99
CA VAL A 493 -16.13 -26.48 -13.82
C VAL A 493 -16.57 -26.95 -15.19
N LEU A 494 -17.81 -26.66 -15.55
CA LEU A 494 -18.47 -27.17 -16.75
C LEU A 494 -19.09 -26.02 -17.55
N THR A 495 -19.36 -26.24 -18.84
CA THR A 495 -20.23 -25.38 -19.64
C THR A 495 -21.71 -25.70 -19.35
N PRO A 496 -22.67 -24.84 -19.75
CA PRO A 496 -24.09 -25.14 -19.64
C PRO A 496 -24.52 -26.46 -20.31
N GLN A 497 -23.78 -26.90 -21.33
CA GLN A 497 -24.00 -28.16 -22.04
C GLN A 497 -23.31 -29.37 -21.36
N GLY A 498 -22.70 -29.17 -20.19
CA GLY A 498 -22.02 -30.22 -19.41
C GLY A 498 -20.61 -30.56 -19.89
N LYS A 499 -20.01 -29.75 -20.78
CA LYS A 499 -18.62 -29.98 -21.24
C LYS A 499 -17.63 -29.46 -20.17
N PRO A 500 -16.53 -30.18 -19.87
CA PRO A 500 -15.45 -29.66 -19.03
C PRO A 500 -14.84 -28.34 -19.52
N VAL A 501 -14.59 -27.40 -18.61
CA VAL A 501 -13.77 -26.21 -18.89
C VAL A 501 -12.40 -26.42 -18.29
N VAL A 502 -11.37 -26.59 -19.12
CA VAL A 502 -9.99 -26.91 -18.72
C VAL A 502 -9.22 -25.62 -18.41
N GLY A 503 -8.43 -25.60 -17.33
CA GLY A 503 -7.62 -24.45 -16.97
C GLY A 503 -8.41 -23.26 -16.41
N ALA A 504 -9.69 -23.46 -16.08
CA ALA A 504 -10.48 -22.46 -15.37
C ALA A 504 -9.91 -22.27 -13.96
N THR A 505 -9.71 -21.02 -13.58
CA THR A 505 -9.17 -20.64 -12.28
C THR A 505 -10.29 -20.55 -11.26
N LEU A 506 -10.30 -21.48 -10.31
CA LEU A 506 -11.08 -21.41 -9.07
C LEU A 506 -10.37 -20.50 -8.06
N GLN A 507 -11.05 -19.47 -7.59
CA GLN A 507 -10.67 -18.69 -6.41
C GLN A 507 -11.56 -19.11 -5.24
N MET A 508 -10.94 -19.65 -4.20
CA MET A 508 -11.63 -20.07 -2.98
C MET A 508 -11.25 -19.17 -1.82
N SER A 509 -12.23 -18.80 -0.99
CA SER A 509 -12.03 -18.22 0.34
C SER A 509 -12.72 -19.09 1.38
N ALA A 510 -11.94 -19.63 2.31
CA ALA A 510 -12.40 -20.43 3.44
C ALA A 510 -12.21 -19.61 4.72
N CYS A 511 -13.33 -19.13 5.27
CA CYS A 511 -13.38 -18.25 6.42
C CYS A 511 -13.87 -18.97 7.67
N ILE A 512 -13.23 -18.69 8.80
CA ILE A 512 -13.52 -19.38 10.06
C ILE A 512 -13.59 -18.38 11.19
N LYS A 513 -14.62 -18.53 12.03
CA LYS A 513 -14.80 -17.72 13.22
C LYS A 513 -13.77 -18.12 14.28
N SER A 514 -12.85 -17.21 14.59
CA SER A 514 -11.84 -17.36 15.65
C SER A 514 -12.26 -16.55 16.88
N GLY A 515 -13.00 -17.18 17.80
CA GLY A 515 -13.42 -16.57 19.07
C GLY A 515 -14.32 -15.33 18.94
N ASP A 516 -14.28 -14.47 19.96
CA ASP A 516 -15.24 -13.37 20.09
C ASP A 516 -15.00 -12.21 19.11
N ASN A 517 -13.80 -12.00 18.56
CA ASN A 517 -13.45 -10.77 17.83
C ASN A 517 -12.69 -10.95 16.49
N GLY A 518 -12.67 -12.12 15.85
CA GLY A 518 -12.00 -12.24 14.53
C GLY A 518 -12.49 -13.39 13.65
N THR A 519 -12.56 -13.13 12.34
CA THR A 519 -12.66 -14.17 11.30
C THR A 519 -11.29 -14.30 10.65
N SER A 520 -10.75 -15.52 10.60
CA SER A 520 -9.55 -15.82 9.80
C SER A 520 -10.00 -16.43 8.48
N CYS A 521 -9.56 -15.88 7.36
CA CYS A 521 -9.84 -16.39 6.03
C CYS A 521 -8.54 -16.82 5.36
N SER A 522 -8.59 -17.99 4.75
CA SER A 522 -7.51 -18.51 3.90
C SER A 522 -8.03 -18.66 2.49
N GLY A 523 -7.19 -18.39 1.49
CA GLY A 523 -7.57 -18.51 0.10
C GLY A 523 -6.57 -19.32 -0.72
N ASP A 524 -7.10 -20.10 -1.65
CA ASP A 524 -6.32 -20.86 -2.62
C ASP A 524 -6.83 -20.57 -4.03
N GLN A 525 -5.93 -20.72 -5.00
CA GLN A 525 -6.20 -20.62 -6.42
C GLN A 525 -5.87 -21.96 -7.06
N ILE A 526 -6.85 -22.57 -7.73
CA ILE A 526 -6.74 -23.93 -8.29
C ILE A 526 -7.23 -23.90 -9.73
N GLU A 527 -6.54 -24.58 -10.64
CA GLU A 527 -7.00 -24.73 -12.02
C GLU A 527 -7.75 -26.05 -12.19
N SER A 528 -8.81 -26.05 -13.00
CA SER A 528 -9.54 -27.26 -13.38
C SER A 528 -8.73 -28.13 -14.34
N ASP A 529 -8.84 -29.45 -14.18
CA ASP A 529 -8.17 -30.45 -15.02
C ASP A 529 -8.89 -30.71 -16.36
N GLU A 530 -8.45 -31.72 -17.11
CA GLU A 530 -9.02 -32.12 -18.41
C GLU A 530 -10.49 -32.59 -18.31
N GLN A 531 -10.92 -33.06 -17.14
CA GLN A 531 -12.29 -33.43 -16.84
C GLN A 531 -13.06 -32.28 -16.18
N GLY A 532 -12.44 -31.10 -16.07
CA GLY A 532 -12.99 -29.92 -15.43
C GLY A 532 -13.02 -30.06 -13.91
N ALA A 533 -12.46 -31.13 -13.33
CA ALA A 533 -12.49 -31.38 -11.91
C ALA A 533 -11.51 -30.45 -11.17
N VAL A 534 -11.92 -30.07 -9.96
CA VAL A 534 -11.14 -29.28 -9.02
C VAL A 534 -11.14 -29.98 -7.67
N GLU A 535 -9.95 -30.15 -7.09
CA GLU A 535 -9.77 -30.66 -5.73
C GLU A 535 -8.83 -29.73 -4.96
N THR A 536 -9.32 -29.17 -3.86
CA THR A 536 -8.56 -28.25 -3.03
C THR A 536 -7.64 -28.99 -2.06
N PRO A 537 -6.60 -28.34 -1.53
CA PRO A 537 -5.99 -28.75 -0.26
C PRO A 537 -7.06 -28.90 0.84
N LYS A 538 -6.76 -29.65 1.91
CA LYS A 538 -7.72 -29.85 3.00
C LYS A 538 -8.13 -28.50 3.61
N VAL A 539 -9.42 -28.23 3.63
CA VAL A 539 -10.06 -27.06 4.27
C VAL A 539 -10.76 -27.51 5.53
N ARG A 540 -10.96 -26.59 6.49
CA ARG A 540 -11.70 -26.90 7.70
C ARG A 540 -13.16 -27.23 7.40
N ALA A 541 -13.66 -28.30 8.01
CA ALA A 541 -15.03 -28.77 7.80
C ALA A 541 -16.09 -27.77 8.31
N ASP A 542 -15.70 -26.90 9.26
CA ASP A 542 -16.53 -25.83 9.81
C ASP A 542 -16.26 -24.46 9.17
N ALA A 543 -15.44 -24.38 8.12
CA ALA A 543 -15.22 -23.15 7.40
C ALA A 543 -16.45 -22.76 6.56
N GLU A 544 -16.76 -21.47 6.56
CA GLU A 544 -17.63 -20.88 5.56
C GLU A 544 -16.82 -20.72 4.28
N VAL A 545 -17.14 -21.54 3.28
CA VAL A 545 -16.40 -21.59 2.02
C VAL A 545 -17.18 -20.86 0.95
N THR A 546 -16.52 -19.90 0.31
CA THR A 546 -16.98 -19.22 -0.89
C THR A 546 -16.02 -19.53 -2.02
N VAL A 547 -16.57 -19.67 -3.22
CA VAL A 547 -15.86 -20.10 -4.41
C VAL A 547 -16.37 -19.34 -5.60
N THR A 548 -15.45 -18.87 -6.43
CA THR A 548 -15.74 -18.29 -7.73
C THR A 548 -14.82 -18.94 -8.75
N ALA A 549 -15.24 -19.02 -10.00
CA ALA A 549 -14.39 -19.46 -11.09
C ALA A 549 -14.32 -18.39 -12.18
N SER A 550 -13.16 -18.30 -12.80
CA SER A 550 -12.90 -17.42 -13.94
C SER A 550 -12.09 -18.17 -14.99
N ALA A 551 -12.41 -17.93 -16.25
CA ALA A 551 -11.62 -18.40 -17.38
C ALA A 551 -11.67 -17.33 -18.48
N PRO A 552 -10.57 -17.12 -19.25
CA PRO A 552 -10.61 -16.25 -20.42
C PRO A 552 -11.70 -16.71 -21.37
N ASP A 553 -12.49 -15.76 -21.89
CA ASP A 553 -13.58 -16.03 -22.83
C ASP A 553 -14.81 -16.77 -22.26
N TYR A 554 -14.99 -16.77 -20.93
CA TYR A 554 -16.18 -17.32 -20.28
C TYR A 554 -16.84 -16.35 -19.30
N LYS A 555 -18.17 -16.45 -19.17
CA LYS A 555 -19.00 -15.85 -18.12
C LYS A 555 -19.33 -16.85 -17.03
N TYR A 556 -19.15 -16.47 -15.77
CA TYR A 556 -19.68 -17.23 -14.65
C TYR A 556 -21.20 -17.15 -14.61
N VAL A 557 -21.88 -18.30 -14.57
CA VAL A 557 -23.35 -18.40 -14.59
C VAL A 557 -23.90 -18.79 -13.22
N SER A 558 -23.41 -19.88 -12.65
CA SER A 558 -23.96 -20.46 -11.42
C SER A 558 -23.02 -21.51 -10.82
N GLY A 559 -23.38 -22.04 -9.66
CA GLY A 559 -22.64 -23.10 -8.97
C GLY A 559 -21.98 -22.63 -7.69
N GLY A 560 -21.04 -23.42 -7.18
CA GLY A 560 -20.20 -23.01 -6.06
C GLY A 560 -20.83 -23.16 -4.68
N THR A 561 -22.04 -23.72 -4.59
CA THR A 561 -22.64 -24.05 -3.30
C THR A 561 -21.90 -25.24 -2.71
N VAL A 562 -21.34 -25.07 -1.51
CA VAL A 562 -20.59 -26.11 -0.84
C VAL A 562 -21.49 -26.85 0.15
N THR A 563 -21.53 -28.18 0.03
CA THR A 563 -22.27 -29.07 0.93
C THR A 563 -21.35 -30.13 1.49
N ARG A 564 -21.63 -30.62 2.71
CA ARG A 564 -20.86 -31.72 3.28
C ARG A 564 -21.42 -33.06 2.79
N GLN A 565 -20.56 -33.90 2.21
CA GLN A 565 -20.90 -35.26 1.80
C GLN A 565 -19.84 -36.23 2.36
N GLY A 566 -20.19 -36.95 3.43
CA GLY A 566 -19.27 -37.87 4.10
C GLY A 566 -18.00 -37.15 4.61
N ALA A 567 -16.84 -37.64 4.20
CA ALA A 567 -15.53 -37.12 4.59
C ALA A 567 -14.98 -36.02 3.63
N SER A 568 -15.84 -35.36 2.85
CA SER A 568 -15.46 -34.31 1.91
C SER A 568 -16.51 -33.20 1.87
N LEU A 569 -16.07 -32.00 1.50
CA LEU A 569 -16.97 -30.96 1.01
C LEU A 569 -17.13 -31.15 -0.49
N VAL A 570 -18.37 -31.10 -0.97
CA VAL A 570 -18.70 -31.19 -2.39
C VAL A 570 -19.37 -29.90 -2.80
N MET A 571 -18.73 -29.25 -3.76
CA MET A 571 -19.19 -28.05 -4.43
C MET A 571 -20.13 -28.44 -5.56
N SER A 572 -21.26 -27.74 -5.70
CA SER A 572 -22.08 -27.84 -6.90
C SER A 572 -21.29 -27.37 -8.13
N ASP A 573 -21.52 -28.01 -9.28
CA ASP A 573 -20.78 -27.72 -10.51
C ASP A 573 -20.82 -26.21 -10.81
N LEU A 574 -19.64 -25.62 -11.04
CA LEU A 574 -19.48 -24.24 -11.46
C LEU A 574 -19.72 -24.18 -12.96
N ILE A 575 -20.71 -23.40 -13.38
CA ILE A 575 -21.11 -23.28 -14.77
C ILE A 575 -20.50 -22.03 -15.37
N LEU A 576 -19.62 -22.21 -16.36
CA LEU A 576 -18.98 -21.17 -17.15
C LEU A 576 -19.49 -21.20 -18.59
N MET A 577 -20.17 -20.14 -19.02
CA MET A 577 -20.72 -20.02 -20.37
C MET A 577 -19.70 -19.37 -21.31
N PRO A 578 -19.36 -20.02 -22.44
CA PRO A 578 -18.38 -19.49 -23.38
C PRO A 578 -18.91 -18.27 -24.15
N PHE A 579 -18.00 -17.36 -24.52
CA PHE A 579 -18.26 -16.16 -25.32
C PHE A 579 -18.12 -16.43 -26.82
N GLU A 580 -18.79 -17.45 -27.34
CA GLU A 580 -18.68 -17.86 -28.75
C GLU A 580 -19.73 -17.19 -29.67
N ALA A 581 -20.75 -16.58 -29.09
CA ALA A 581 -21.86 -16.04 -29.85
C ALA A 581 -21.57 -14.63 -30.40
N GLN A 582 -22.32 -14.25 -31.43
CA GLN A 582 -22.25 -12.91 -32.04
C GLN A 582 -23.64 -12.33 -32.29
N VAL A 583 -23.73 -11.00 -32.32
CA VAL A 583 -24.91 -10.26 -32.75
C VAL A 583 -24.53 -9.36 -33.91
N GLU A 584 -25.35 -9.39 -34.96
CA GLU A 584 -25.29 -8.46 -36.08
C GLU A 584 -26.40 -7.44 -35.98
N GLY A 585 -26.19 -6.24 -36.52
CA GLY A 585 -27.20 -5.21 -36.48
C GLY A 585 -26.84 -3.97 -37.27
N ILE A 586 -27.69 -2.96 -37.17
CA ILE A 586 -27.50 -1.64 -37.75
C ILE A 586 -27.71 -0.56 -36.68
N VAL A 587 -26.82 0.42 -36.63
CA VAL A 587 -26.92 1.58 -35.75
C VAL A 587 -27.43 2.78 -36.55
N ARG A 588 -28.47 3.42 -36.03
CA ARG A 588 -29.08 4.62 -36.61
C ARG A 588 -29.19 5.75 -35.58
N ASP A 589 -29.19 6.99 -36.04
CA ASP A 589 -29.54 8.14 -35.20
C ASP A 589 -31.05 8.21 -34.93
N GLU A 590 -31.48 9.21 -34.16
CA GLU A 590 -32.89 9.46 -33.82
C GLU A 590 -33.79 9.64 -35.05
N HIS A 591 -33.25 10.11 -36.17
CA HIS A 591 -33.97 10.34 -37.43
C HIS A 591 -33.95 9.12 -38.36
N GLY A 592 -33.31 8.02 -37.96
CA GLY A 592 -33.19 6.81 -38.75
C GLY A 592 -32.03 6.81 -39.75
N THR A 593 -31.12 7.78 -39.70
CA THR A 593 -29.91 7.82 -40.54
C THR A 593 -28.89 6.81 -40.01
N PRO A 594 -28.31 5.94 -40.86
CA PRO A 594 -27.23 5.05 -40.42
C PRO A 594 -26.01 5.82 -39.89
N LEU A 595 -25.43 5.36 -38.79
CA LEU A 595 -24.28 6.00 -38.15
C LEU A 595 -23.03 5.16 -38.33
N ALA A 596 -21.99 5.75 -38.92
CA ALA A 596 -20.66 5.16 -39.04
C ALA A 596 -19.80 5.49 -37.81
N GLY A 597 -19.04 4.51 -37.34
CA GLY A 597 -18.13 4.67 -36.19
C GLY A 597 -18.82 4.70 -34.83
N ALA A 598 -20.10 4.34 -34.73
CA ALA A 598 -20.74 4.10 -33.44
C ALA A 598 -20.07 2.89 -32.79
N LYS A 599 -19.78 2.99 -31.49
CA LYS A 599 -19.11 1.95 -30.72
C LYS A 599 -20.14 1.08 -30.00
N ILE A 600 -20.04 -0.23 -30.18
CA ILE A 600 -20.95 -1.22 -29.60
C ILE A 600 -20.13 -2.19 -28.74
N LEU A 601 -20.58 -2.44 -27.52
CA LEU A 601 -20.03 -3.46 -26.62
C LEU A 601 -21.15 -4.08 -25.79
N SER A 602 -20.83 -5.12 -25.02
CA SER A 602 -21.79 -5.74 -24.11
C SER A 602 -21.17 -5.95 -22.73
N PRO A 603 -21.81 -5.46 -21.64
CA PRO A 603 -21.41 -5.80 -20.28
C PRO A 603 -21.63 -7.29 -19.94
N ASP A 604 -22.47 -7.98 -20.73
CA ASP A 604 -22.76 -9.40 -20.57
C ASP A 604 -21.75 -10.31 -21.27
N GLY A 605 -20.91 -9.75 -22.17
CA GLY A 605 -19.92 -10.47 -22.97
C GLY A 605 -18.47 -10.21 -22.56
N ASN A 606 -17.55 -10.59 -23.43
CA ASN A 606 -16.14 -10.22 -23.28
C ASN A 606 -16.01 -8.70 -23.45
N VAL A 607 -15.86 -7.97 -22.34
CA VAL A 607 -15.72 -6.51 -22.32
C VAL A 607 -14.51 -5.97 -23.08
N GLN A 608 -13.58 -6.84 -23.50
CA GLN A 608 -12.46 -6.49 -24.39
C GLN A 608 -12.86 -6.48 -25.87
N MET A 609 -14.01 -7.07 -26.22
CA MET A 609 -14.53 -7.11 -27.58
C MET A 609 -15.49 -5.93 -27.78
N GLU A 610 -15.21 -5.15 -28.82
CA GLU A 610 -16.02 -4.02 -29.27
C GLU A 610 -16.22 -4.10 -30.78
N ALA A 611 -17.33 -3.56 -31.26
CA ALA A 611 -17.60 -3.38 -32.67
C ALA A 611 -17.73 -1.90 -32.99
N LEU A 612 -17.31 -1.53 -34.20
CA LEU A 612 -17.60 -0.23 -34.80
C LEU A 612 -18.58 -0.43 -35.94
N SER A 613 -19.58 0.43 -36.04
CA SER A 613 -20.48 0.42 -37.18
C SER A 613 -19.80 0.95 -38.46
N ASP A 614 -20.10 0.35 -39.60
CA ASP A 614 -19.58 0.75 -40.90
C ASP A 614 -20.29 1.99 -41.48
N ALA A 615 -19.91 2.40 -42.70
CA ALA A 615 -20.51 3.56 -43.39
C ALA A 615 -22.03 3.44 -43.60
N ALA A 616 -22.57 2.22 -43.63
CA ALA A 616 -23.99 1.92 -43.75
C ALA A 616 -24.64 1.60 -42.38
N GLY A 617 -23.93 1.84 -41.28
CA GLY A 617 -24.36 1.61 -39.91
C GLY A 617 -24.28 0.16 -39.44
N HIS A 618 -23.83 -0.79 -40.27
CA HIS A 618 -23.83 -2.21 -39.90
C HIS A 618 -22.71 -2.53 -38.92
N PHE A 619 -22.96 -3.44 -37.99
CA PHE A 619 -21.96 -3.94 -37.05
C PHE A 619 -22.09 -5.45 -36.82
N THR A 620 -21.00 -6.05 -36.37
CA THR A 620 -20.96 -7.42 -35.85
C THR A 620 -20.20 -7.43 -34.52
N LEU A 621 -20.91 -7.62 -33.41
CA LEU A 621 -20.29 -7.77 -32.10
C LEU A 621 -20.10 -9.26 -31.79
N LYS A 622 -18.83 -9.65 -31.57
CA LYS A 622 -18.43 -11.00 -31.18
C LYS A 622 -18.13 -11.06 -29.68
N GLY A 623 -17.95 -12.26 -29.14
CA GLY A 623 -17.58 -12.43 -27.73
C GLY A 623 -18.78 -12.37 -26.79
N LEU A 624 -19.96 -12.76 -27.25
CA LEU A 624 -21.18 -12.77 -26.44
C LEU A 624 -21.49 -14.17 -25.91
N PRO A 625 -22.11 -14.27 -24.71
CA PRO A 625 -22.69 -15.52 -24.27
C PRO A 625 -23.84 -15.93 -25.20
N GLU A 626 -24.10 -17.24 -25.28
CA GLU A 626 -25.30 -17.74 -25.95
C GLU A 626 -26.57 -17.27 -25.20
N GLY A 627 -27.58 -16.81 -25.93
CA GLY A 627 -28.83 -16.28 -25.36
C GLY A 627 -28.95 -14.76 -25.43
N GLU A 628 -29.72 -14.17 -24.52
CA GLU A 628 -29.98 -12.74 -24.45
C GLU A 628 -28.81 -11.99 -23.81
N ALA A 629 -28.35 -10.91 -24.44
CA ALA A 629 -27.29 -10.03 -23.96
C ALA A 629 -27.71 -8.57 -24.12
N THR A 630 -27.27 -7.73 -23.19
CA THR A 630 -27.43 -6.28 -23.29
C THR A 630 -26.36 -5.74 -24.23
N LEU A 631 -26.75 -5.02 -25.28
CA LEU A 631 -25.86 -4.27 -26.14
C LEU A 631 -25.92 -2.80 -25.76
N LEU A 632 -24.75 -2.22 -25.51
CA LEU A 632 -24.60 -0.79 -25.29
C LEU A 632 -23.94 -0.21 -26.53
N ALA A 633 -24.58 0.81 -27.10
CA ALA A 633 -24.06 1.52 -28.26
C ALA A 633 -23.93 3.00 -27.94
N GLY A 634 -22.80 3.60 -28.32
CA GLY A 634 -22.49 4.99 -28.07
C GLY A 634 -21.83 5.66 -29.25
N TYR A 635 -22.23 6.89 -29.55
CA TYR A 635 -21.59 7.73 -30.55
C TYR A 635 -21.70 9.20 -30.14
N LYS A 636 -20.56 9.82 -29.79
CA LYS A 636 -20.50 11.22 -29.32
C LYS A 636 -21.43 11.50 -28.14
N ALA A 637 -22.52 12.22 -28.38
CA ALA A 637 -23.53 12.55 -27.38
C ALA A 637 -24.82 11.74 -27.54
N GLN A 638 -24.75 10.56 -28.18
CA GLN A 638 -25.88 9.67 -28.36
C GLN A 638 -25.58 8.29 -27.78
N PHE A 639 -26.58 7.66 -27.19
CA PHE A 639 -26.46 6.36 -26.54
C PHE A 639 -27.74 5.53 -26.70
N ALA A 640 -27.58 4.22 -26.69
CA ALA A 640 -28.68 3.28 -26.56
C ALA A 640 -28.24 2.05 -25.76
N SER A 641 -29.20 1.47 -25.04
CA SER A 641 -29.10 0.14 -24.45
C SER A 641 -30.25 -0.69 -25.03
N VAL A 642 -29.92 -1.79 -25.69
CA VAL A 642 -30.91 -2.71 -26.26
C VAL A 642 -30.59 -4.13 -25.83
N ARG A 643 -31.62 -4.95 -25.65
CA ARG A 643 -31.42 -6.39 -25.49
C ARG A 643 -31.45 -7.07 -26.85
N ALA A 644 -30.51 -7.96 -27.09
CA ALA A 644 -30.44 -8.75 -28.30
C ALA A 644 -30.13 -10.21 -27.97
N THR A 645 -30.65 -11.13 -28.77
CA THR A 645 -30.32 -12.55 -28.65
C THR A 645 -29.23 -12.89 -29.65
N ALA A 646 -28.11 -13.44 -29.18
CA ALA A 646 -27.01 -13.83 -30.05
C ALA A 646 -27.45 -14.91 -31.05
N GLY A 647 -27.09 -14.75 -32.32
CA GLY A 647 -27.53 -15.61 -33.43
C GLY A 647 -28.97 -15.40 -33.92
N ALA A 648 -29.72 -14.43 -33.38
CA ALA A 648 -31.06 -14.08 -33.87
C ALA A 648 -31.02 -13.11 -35.07
N LYS A 649 -32.19 -12.60 -35.49
CA LYS A 649 -32.28 -11.59 -36.57
C LYS A 649 -31.45 -10.34 -36.26
N PRO A 650 -30.91 -9.65 -37.28
CA PRO A 650 -30.16 -8.42 -37.07
C PRO A 650 -30.93 -7.39 -36.25
N VAL A 651 -30.28 -6.83 -35.22
CA VAL A 651 -30.89 -5.85 -34.32
C VAL A 651 -30.75 -4.44 -34.87
N GLU A 652 -31.80 -3.63 -34.79
CA GLU A 652 -31.70 -2.19 -35.05
C GLU A 652 -31.47 -1.46 -33.73
N ILE A 653 -30.39 -0.70 -33.64
CA ILE A 653 -30.06 0.14 -32.49
C ILE A 653 -30.26 1.61 -32.88
N ARG A 654 -31.28 2.24 -32.31
CA ARG A 654 -31.53 3.68 -32.47
C ARG A 654 -30.86 4.44 -31.32
N LEU A 655 -29.82 5.20 -31.63
CA LEU A 655 -29.15 6.05 -30.65
C LEU A 655 -30.01 7.29 -30.37
N LEU A 656 -30.28 7.54 -29.10
CA LEU A 656 -30.97 8.73 -28.65
C LEU A 656 -29.94 9.73 -28.10
N PRO A 657 -30.16 11.05 -28.26
CA PRO A 657 -29.33 12.04 -27.59
C PRO A 657 -29.30 11.79 -26.09
N LEU A 658 -28.08 11.70 -25.53
CA LEU A 658 -27.88 11.73 -24.10
C LEU A 658 -28.41 13.07 -23.61
N LYS A 659 -29.41 13.01 -22.73
CA LYS A 659 -29.86 14.20 -22.01
C LYS A 659 -28.69 14.64 -21.13
N ALA A 660 -28.06 15.76 -21.48
CA ALA A 660 -27.06 16.34 -20.61
C ALA A 660 -27.64 16.43 -19.20
N ALA A 661 -26.89 15.95 -18.20
CA ALA A 661 -27.29 16.10 -16.82
C ALA A 661 -27.64 17.58 -16.59
N PRO A 662 -28.81 17.88 -16.02
CA PRO A 662 -29.19 19.27 -15.83
C PRO A 662 -28.09 19.99 -15.04
N GLY A 663 -27.96 21.30 -15.27
CA GLY A 663 -27.22 22.17 -14.36
C GLY A 663 -27.75 22.02 -12.92
N PRO A 664 -27.20 22.73 -11.94
CA PRO A 664 -27.62 22.57 -10.55
C PRO A 664 -29.15 22.57 -10.39
N ASP A 665 -29.73 21.43 -10.00
CA ASP A 665 -31.17 21.25 -9.79
C ASP A 665 -31.41 21.18 -8.29
N LEU A 666 -31.52 22.37 -7.71
CA LEU A 666 -31.61 22.55 -6.27
C LEU A 666 -32.87 21.93 -5.69
N GLN A 667 -33.98 21.99 -6.41
CA GLN A 667 -35.25 21.46 -5.91
C GLN A 667 -35.22 19.94 -5.90
N ARG A 668 -34.74 19.31 -6.98
CA ARG A 668 -34.69 17.85 -7.06
C ARG A 668 -33.59 17.28 -6.17
N GLY A 669 -32.44 17.95 -6.07
CA GLY A 669 -31.37 17.61 -5.13
C GLY A 669 -31.82 17.76 -3.68
N TYR A 670 -32.57 18.82 -3.37
CA TYR A 670 -33.20 19.00 -2.06
C TYR A 670 -34.20 17.89 -1.74
N ASN A 671 -35.12 17.58 -2.67
CA ASN A 671 -36.11 16.53 -2.45
C ASN A 671 -35.42 15.18 -2.18
N LEU A 672 -34.35 14.85 -2.92
CA LEU A 672 -33.59 13.63 -2.70
C LEU A 672 -32.89 13.62 -1.33
N LEU A 673 -32.31 14.75 -0.90
CA LEU A 673 -31.70 14.88 0.43
C LEU A 673 -32.75 14.86 1.55
N GLN A 674 -33.93 15.40 1.31
CA GLN A 674 -35.07 15.36 2.21
C GLN A 674 -35.61 13.93 2.34
N GLU A 675 -35.76 13.19 1.24
CA GLU A 675 -36.12 11.78 1.24
C GLU A 675 -35.08 10.95 2.01
N LEU A 676 -33.78 11.17 1.77
CA LEU A 676 -32.69 10.53 2.53
C LEU A 676 -32.72 10.89 4.02
N TRP A 677 -33.05 12.13 4.35
CA TRP A 677 -33.18 12.61 5.72
C TRP A 677 -34.40 11.99 6.44
N GLU A 678 -35.54 11.92 5.75
CA GLU A 678 -36.81 11.35 6.22
C GLU A 678 -36.78 9.82 6.31
N ALA A 679 -36.04 9.15 5.43
CA ALA A 679 -35.78 7.72 5.48
C ALA A 679 -34.78 7.34 6.59
N GLY A 680 -33.96 8.28 7.06
CA GLY A 680 -33.15 8.10 8.27
C GLY A 680 -34.04 8.04 9.53
N PRO A 681 -33.64 7.30 10.59
CA PRO A 681 -34.49 7.10 11.76
C PRO A 681 -34.94 8.44 12.35
N ARG A 682 -36.26 8.72 12.30
CA ARG A 682 -36.86 9.90 12.95
C ARG A 682 -36.39 9.98 14.39
N GLY A 683 -36.10 11.19 14.86
CA GLY A 683 -35.79 11.44 16.26
C GLY A 683 -37.04 11.11 17.08
N VAL A 684 -37.18 9.84 17.45
CA VAL A 684 -38.09 9.45 18.51
C VAL A 684 -37.35 9.83 19.78
N ASN A 685 -37.77 10.94 20.39
CA ASN A 685 -37.41 11.29 21.75
C ASN A 685 -37.35 10.04 22.62
N GLU A 686 -36.37 9.96 23.51
CA GLU A 686 -36.08 8.91 24.48
C GLU A 686 -37.24 8.53 25.44
N ARG A 687 -38.47 9.01 25.18
CA ARG A 687 -39.66 8.89 26.04
C ARG A 687 -40.65 7.80 25.63
N ASP A 688 -40.50 7.14 24.47
CA ASP A 688 -41.29 5.95 24.10
C ASP A 688 -40.38 4.74 23.80
N PRO A 689 -40.02 3.95 24.83
CA PRO A 689 -39.07 2.85 24.72
C PRO A 689 -39.52 1.72 23.78
N GLN A 690 -40.83 1.49 23.64
CA GLN A 690 -41.35 0.36 22.84
C GLN A 690 -41.27 0.63 21.34
N LYS A 691 -41.58 1.85 20.92
CA LYS A 691 -41.46 2.26 19.51
C LYS A 691 -40.01 2.44 19.08
N TYR A 692 -39.15 2.87 20.01
CA TYR A 692 -37.70 2.92 19.85
C TYR A 692 -37.09 1.53 19.64
N GLU A 693 -37.47 0.53 20.43
CA GLU A 693 -36.97 -0.85 20.26
C GLU A 693 -37.45 -1.50 18.94
N GLN A 694 -38.69 -1.26 18.52
CA GLN A 694 -39.19 -1.77 17.22
C GLN A 694 -38.45 -1.17 16.01
N LEU A 695 -38.06 0.11 16.07
CA LEU A 695 -37.29 0.77 15.00
C LEU A 695 -35.79 0.41 15.05
N LYS A 696 -35.27 0.13 16.24
CA LYS A 696 -33.91 -0.37 16.48
C LYS A 696 -33.70 -1.78 15.94
N GLU A 697 -34.76 -2.61 15.90
CA GLU A 697 -34.76 -3.92 15.21
C GLU A 697 -34.79 -3.81 13.68
N LEU A 698 -35.56 -2.87 13.11
CA LEU A 698 -35.64 -2.68 11.65
C LEU A 698 -34.36 -2.08 11.03
N TRP A 699 -33.56 -1.31 11.79
CA TRP A 699 -32.39 -0.57 11.28
C TRP A 699 -31.07 -0.88 12.01
N GLY A 700 -31.08 -1.77 13.01
CA GLY A 700 -29.92 -2.28 13.73
C GLY A 700 -29.10 -1.21 14.44
N GLY A 701 -29.52 -0.85 15.67
CA GLY A 701 -29.02 0.25 16.51
C GLY A 701 -27.52 0.58 16.44
N SER A 702 -27.14 1.60 15.65
CA SER A 702 -25.79 2.16 15.64
C SER A 702 -25.79 3.68 15.46
N GLU A 703 -24.73 4.32 15.98
CA GLU A 703 -24.40 5.75 15.78
C GLU A 703 -24.23 6.15 14.30
N SER A 704 -24.23 5.19 13.36
CA SER A 704 -24.09 5.43 11.91
C SER A 704 -25.30 6.18 11.32
N GLY A 705 -26.50 6.01 11.89
CA GLY A 705 -27.69 6.78 11.50
C GLY A 705 -27.61 8.26 11.90
N GLN A 706 -26.97 8.56 13.03
CA GLN A 706 -26.75 9.93 13.51
C GLN A 706 -25.67 10.66 12.70
N SER A 707 -24.61 9.96 12.30
CA SER A 707 -23.55 10.51 11.44
C SER A 707 -24.06 10.81 10.02
N ASN A 708 -24.95 9.98 9.47
CA ASN A 708 -25.60 10.20 8.18
C ASN A 708 -26.54 11.42 8.17
N ARG A 709 -27.33 11.61 9.24
CA ARG A 709 -28.13 12.82 9.41
C ARG A 709 -27.26 14.07 9.45
N ARG A 710 -26.18 14.10 10.24
CA ARG A 710 -25.29 15.27 10.30
C ARG A 710 -24.61 15.57 8.96
N ALA A 711 -24.25 14.55 8.17
CA ALA A 711 -23.43 14.71 6.97
C ALA A 711 -24.17 15.36 5.77
N ILE A 712 -25.50 15.29 5.71
CA ILE A 712 -26.30 15.87 4.61
C ILE A 712 -26.41 17.40 4.73
N PRO A 713 -26.93 17.98 5.84
CA PRO A 713 -26.97 19.42 6.02
C PRO A 713 -25.59 20.06 5.94
N LEU A 714 -24.55 19.42 6.50
CA LEU A 714 -23.17 19.91 6.45
C LEU A 714 -22.61 19.99 5.02
N GLY A 715 -22.95 19.05 4.14
CA GLY A 715 -22.53 19.09 2.74
C GLY A 715 -23.20 20.20 1.92
N LEU A 716 -24.45 20.54 2.26
CA LEU A 716 -25.21 21.63 1.62
C LEU A 716 -24.81 23.01 2.10
N LEU A 717 -24.41 23.09 3.36
CA LEU A 717 -24.19 24.30 4.12
C LEU A 717 -23.41 25.40 3.37
N PRO A 718 -22.29 25.12 2.65
CA PRO A 718 -21.52 26.17 1.99
C PRO A 718 -22.32 26.85 0.87
N ASN A 719 -23.25 26.13 0.24
CA ASN A 719 -24.00 26.62 -0.92
C ASN A 719 -25.45 26.96 -0.59
N TYR A 720 -26.06 26.34 0.43
CA TYR A 720 -27.49 26.48 0.79
C TYR A 720 -27.70 26.41 2.31
N PRO A 721 -27.29 27.42 3.09
CA PRO A 721 -27.33 27.36 4.55
C PRO A 721 -28.75 27.36 5.14
N ASP A 722 -29.69 28.11 4.56
CA ASP A 722 -31.10 28.05 4.97
C ASP A 722 -31.72 26.68 4.67
N LEU A 723 -31.31 26.04 3.58
CA LEU A 723 -31.76 24.70 3.23
C LEU A 723 -31.20 23.65 4.20
N ALA A 724 -29.92 23.75 4.53
CA ALA A 724 -29.28 22.91 5.52
C ALA A 724 -29.97 23.05 6.89
N LEU A 725 -30.24 24.28 7.33
CA LEU A 725 -30.99 24.53 8.57
C LEU A 725 -32.40 23.96 8.50
N LYS A 726 -33.12 24.16 7.40
CA LYS A 726 -34.46 23.61 7.20
C LYS A 726 -34.47 22.08 7.23
N LEU A 727 -33.46 21.41 6.67
CA LEU A 727 -33.33 19.95 6.75
C LEU A 727 -33.09 19.48 8.18
N THR A 728 -32.41 20.27 9.01
CA THR A 728 -32.23 19.93 10.43
C THR A 728 -33.45 20.17 11.32
N GLN A 729 -34.44 20.92 10.83
CA GLN A 729 -35.70 21.16 11.55
C GLN A 729 -36.57 19.93 11.45
N GLU A 730 -36.93 19.31 12.58
CA GLU A 730 -37.98 18.29 12.56
C GLU A 730 -39.33 18.95 12.22
N PRO A 731 -40.23 18.26 11.50
CA PRO A 731 -41.55 18.80 11.21
C PRO A 731 -42.29 19.21 12.50
N GLY A 732 -42.36 20.52 12.76
CA GLY A 732 -43.02 21.09 13.94
C GLY A 732 -42.14 21.39 15.16
N ALA A 733 -40.81 21.23 15.08
CA ALA A 733 -39.88 21.56 16.18
C ALA A 733 -38.70 22.44 15.74
N GLN A 734 -38.20 23.27 16.65
CA GLN A 734 -36.96 24.03 16.45
C GLN A 734 -35.74 23.10 16.52
N PRO A 735 -34.63 23.43 15.81
CA PRO A 735 -33.41 22.64 15.86
C PRO A 735 -32.74 22.82 17.23
N SER A 736 -32.13 21.77 17.78
CA SER A 736 -31.44 21.87 19.07
C SER A 736 -30.20 22.77 18.99
N ASP A 737 -29.84 23.39 20.11
CA ASP A 737 -28.65 24.25 20.25
C ASP A 737 -27.36 23.58 19.75
N ALA A 738 -27.21 22.28 19.97
CA ALA A 738 -26.05 21.52 19.51
C ALA A 738 -25.97 21.47 17.97
N VAL A 739 -27.12 21.31 17.30
CA VAL A 739 -27.21 21.29 15.84
C VAL A 739 -26.99 22.70 15.26
N LEU A 740 -27.60 23.72 15.86
CA LEU A 740 -27.37 25.12 15.48
C LEU A 740 -25.89 25.51 15.62
N SER A 741 -25.26 25.14 16.73
CA SER A 741 -23.83 25.35 16.97
C SER A 741 -22.98 24.68 15.90
N GLN A 742 -23.29 23.42 15.56
CA GLN A 742 -22.58 22.68 14.53
C GLN A 742 -22.75 23.29 13.13
N LEU A 743 -23.96 23.70 12.75
CA LEU A 743 -24.22 24.36 11.47
C LEU A 743 -23.48 25.69 11.36
N ILE A 744 -23.55 26.55 12.38
CA ILE A 744 -22.87 27.85 12.31
C ILE A 744 -21.35 27.66 12.24
N THR A 745 -20.77 26.84 13.11
CA THR A 745 -19.32 26.59 13.13
C THR A 745 -18.82 25.93 11.83
N SER A 746 -19.58 25.02 11.26
CA SER A 746 -19.23 24.37 9.99
C SER A 746 -19.34 25.33 8.81
N LEU A 747 -20.32 26.24 8.80
CA LEU A 747 -20.46 27.25 7.75
C LEU A 747 -19.32 28.27 7.83
N VAL A 748 -18.94 28.67 9.04
CA VAL A 748 -17.77 29.54 9.27
C VAL A 748 -16.52 28.94 8.65
N ASN A 749 -16.31 27.63 8.75
CA ASN A 749 -15.15 26.96 8.16
C ASN A 749 -15.26 26.80 6.63
N ALA A 750 -16.46 26.60 6.10
CA ALA A 750 -16.64 26.27 4.69
C ALA A 750 -16.84 27.48 3.77
N ASP A 751 -17.59 28.51 4.22
CA ASP A 751 -17.81 29.78 3.53
C ASP A 751 -17.94 30.93 4.55
N PRO A 752 -16.81 31.51 5.00
CA PRO A 752 -16.79 32.56 6.01
C PRO A 752 -17.59 33.82 5.64
N VAL A 753 -17.62 34.20 4.36
CA VAL A 753 -18.33 35.39 3.88
C VAL A 753 -19.83 35.21 4.06
N ARG A 754 -20.32 34.04 3.68
CA ARG A 754 -21.73 33.69 3.85
C ARG A 754 -22.11 33.50 5.31
N ALA A 755 -21.22 32.95 6.12
CA ALA A 755 -21.44 32.79 7.56
C ALA A 755 -21.70 34.14 8.24
N VAL A 756 -20.91 35.17 7.90
CA VAL A 756 -21.01 36.54 8.44
C VAL A 756 -22.37 37.17 8.19
N GLU A 757 -23.00 36.91 7.05
CA GLU A 757 -24.33 37.42 6.73
C GLU A 757 -25.46 36.54 7.33
N TRP A 758 -25.28 35.21 7.33
CA TRP A 758 -26.35 34.27 7.68
C TRP A 758 -26.49 34.05 9.20
N ALA A 759 -25.38 33.78 9.89
CA ALA A 759 -25.34 33.31 11.27
C ALA A 759 -25.90 34.30 12.31
N PRO A 760 -25.69 35.64 12.22
CA PRO A 760 -26.19 36.58 13.24
C PRO A 760 -27.68 36.45 13.53
N SER A 761 -28.49 36.27 12.47
CA SER A 761 -29.95 36.11 12.59
C SER A 761 -30.38 34.81 13.28
N LYS A 762 -29.48 33.81 13.36
CA LYS A 762 -29.78 32.47 13.88
C LYS A 762 -29.45 32.30 15.36
N PHE A 763 -28.70 33.21 15.97
CA PHE A 763 -28.42 33.13 17.41
C PHE A 763 -29.68 33.27 18.27
N ALA A 764 -30.72 33.92 17.75
CA ALA A 764 -32.03 34.01 18.41
C ALA A 764 -32.79 32.66 18.45
N LEU A 765 -32.33 31.65 17.72
CA LEU A 765 -32.92 30.30 17.71
C LEU A 765 -32.35 29.40 18.83
N PHE A 766 -31.32 29.84 19.55
CA PHE A 766 -30.77 29.07 20.67
C PHE A 766 -31.66 29.20 21.90
N GLU A 767 -31.96 28.08 22.55
CA GLU A 767 -32.70 28.05 23.81
C GLU A 767 -31.83 28.45 25.00
N ASP A 768 -30.59 27.95 25.05
CA ASP A 768 -29.59 28.35 26.05
C ASP A 768 -28.50 29.22 25.42
N SER A 769 -28.45 30.47 25.86
CA SER A 769 -27.44 31.45 25.47
C SER A 769 -26.00 30.96 25.64
N LYS A 770 -25.71 30.06 26.59
CA LYS A 770 -24.36 29.50 26.81
C LYS A 770 -23.88 28.66 25.62
N ASN A 771 -24.80 27.98 24.93
CA ASN A 771 -24.47 27.18 23.75
C ASN A 771 -24.09 28.03 22.53
N THR A 772 -24.24 29.36 22.61
CA THR A 772 -23.79 30.29 21.57
C THR A 772 -22.29 30.59 21.62
N LEU A 773 -21.56 30.18 22.67
CA LEU A 773 -20.13 30.49 22.85
C LEU A 773 -19.28 30.09 21.62
N TYR A 774 -19.24 28.80 21.28
CA TYR A 774 -18.44 28.30 20.16
C TYR A 774 -18.83 28.90 18.80
N PRO A 775 -20.12 28.99 18.42
CA PRO A 775 -20.50 29.55 17.13
C PRO A 775 -20.27 31.07 17.06
N LYS A 776 -20.48 31.83 18.15
CA LYS A 776 -20.15 33.27 18.19
C LYS A 776 -18.64 33.51 18.13
N LEU A 777 -17.85 32.70 18.84
CA LEU A 777 -16.39 32.79 18.79
C LEU A 777 -15.85 32.53 17.38
N ALA A 778 -16.33 31.47 16.73
CA ALA A 778 -15.96 31.13 15.36
C ALA A 778 -16.36 32.27 14.40
N LEU A 779 -17.60 32.76 14.49
CA LEU A 779 -18.10 33.84 13.65
C LEU A 779 -17.34 35.15 13.85
N ALA A 780 -17.12 35.55 15.10
CA ALA A 780 -16.37 36.76 15.43
C ALA A 780 -14.95 36.71 14.84
N THR A 781 -14.31 35.52 14.88
CA THR A 781 -12.94 35.34 14.38
C THR A 781 -12.81 35.54 12.88
N VAL A 782 -13.79 35.06 12.08
CA VAL A 782 -13.79 35.28 10.63
C VAL A 782 -14.34 36.64 10.24
N ALA A 783 -15.28 37.19 11.03
CA ALA A 783 -15.84 38.52 10.80
C ALA A 783 -14.78 39.63 10.91
N LEU A 784 -13.66 39.40 11.61
CA LEU A 784 -12.54 40.34 11.67
C LEU A 784 -12.05 40.81 10.29
N ASP A 785 -11.97 39.90 9.32
CA ASP A 785 -11.42 40.21 7.99
C ASP A 785 -12.52 40.63 6.99
N ILE A 786 -13.78 40.37 7.31
CA ILE A 786 -14.92 40.48 6.37
C ILE A 786 -15.86 41.63 6.75
N LYS A 787 -16.21 41.72 8.04
CA LYS A 787 -17.20 42.64 8.61
C LYS A 787 -16.78 43.04 10.04
N PRO A 788 -15.74 43.87 10.20
CA PRO A 788 -15.12 44.16 11.49
C PRO A 788 -16.09 44.73 12.54
N GLU A 789 -17.13 45.45 12.11
CA GLU A 789 -18.17 45.97 12.98
C GLU A 789 -19.01 44.87 13.64
N LEU A 790 -19.26 43.75 12.95
CA LEU A 790 -19.92 42.59 13.51
C LEU A 790 -18.99 41.87 14.51
N ALA A 791 -17.71 41.75 14.19
CA ALA A 791 -16.74 41.23 15.16
C ALA A 791 -16.68 42.10 16.42
N ARG A 792 -16.72 43.44 16.26
CA ARG A 792 -16.75 44.40 17.35
C ARG A 792 -18.02 44.28 18.20
N SER A 793 -19.18 44.02 17.59
CA SER A 793 -20.43 43.83 18.34
C SER A 793 -20.48 42.49 19.08
N LEU A 794 -19.94 41.42 18.50
CA LEU A 794 -19.92 40.08 19.10
C LEU A 794 -18.88 39.94 20.22
N TYR A 795 -17.82 40.75 20.18
CA TYR A 795 -16.67 40.61 21.07
C TYR A 795 -17.02 40.67 22.57
N PRO A 796 -17.83 41.63 23.09
CA PRO A 796 -18.19 41.67 24.51
C PRO A 796 -18.92 40.40 24.96
N GLU A 797 -19.86 39.91 24.14
CA GLU A 797 -20.62 38.67 24.44
C GLU A 797 -19.70 37.44 24.49
N VAL A 798 -18.79 37.32 23.52
CA VAL A 798 -17.82 36.22 23.45
C VAL A 798 -16.85 36.28 24.64
N ARG A 799 -16.37 37.48 25.00
CA ARG A 799 -15.49 37.69 26.17
C ARG A 799 -16.16 37.25 27.46
N ASP A 800 -17.41 37.63 27.66
CA ASP A 800 -18.14 37.31 28.89
C ASP A 800 -18.44 35.80 28.95
N LEU A 801 -18.89 35.18 27.85
CA LEU A 801 -19.11 33.72 27.76
C LEU A 801 -17.84 32.91 28.00
N ILE A 802 -16.69 33.34 27.46
CA ILE A 802 -15.40 32.71 27.71
C ILE A 802 -15.00 32.85 29.18
N THR A 803 -15.18 34.03 29.75
CA THR A 803 -14.80 34.29 31.15
C THR A 803 -15.61 33.41 32.11
N ASP A 804 -16.92 33.27 31.86
CA ASP A 804 -17.80 32.38 32.61
C ASP A 804 -17.42 30.91 32.44
N GLN A 805 -17.09 30.48 31.21
CA GLN A 805 -16.67 29.10 30.93
C GLN A 805 -15.37 28.73 31.68
N ILE A 806 -14.40 29.65 31.70
CA ILE A 806 -13.12 29.47 32.41
C ILE A 806 -13.36 29.44 33.93
N ALA A 807 -14.20 30.33 34.46
CA ALA A 807 -14.53 30.36 35.88
C ALA A 807 -15.23 29.06 36.34
N ALA A 808 -16.04 28.45 35.47
CA ALA A 808 -16.71 27.19 35.74
C ALA A 808 -15.79 25.96 35.66
N HIS A 809 -14.69 26.02 34.89
CA HIS A 809 -13.77 24.88 34.64
C HIS A 809 -12.29 25.30 34.75
N PRO A 810 -11.83 25.81 35.91
CA PRO A 810 -10.49 26.37 36.07
C PRO A 810 -9.35 25.35 35.86
N GLU A 811 -9.64 24.05 35.98
CA GLU A 811 -8.70 22.94 35.81
C GLU A 811 -8.27 22.68 34.35
N THR A 812 -8.96 23.24 33.36
CA THR A 812 -8.74 22.93 31.92
C THR A 812 -7.71 23.85 31.24
N ASN A 813 -6.42 23.72 31.62
CA ASN A 813 -5.34 24.60 31.14
C ASN A 813 -5.26 24.78 29.60
N TYR A 814 -5.45 23.70 28.82
CA TYR A 814 -5.40 23.75 27.36
C TYR A 814 -6.56 24.56 26.75
N SER A 815 -7.80 24.27 27.16
CA SER A 815 -9.00 24.97 26.69
C SER A 815 -8.93 26.47 27.04
N ASN A 816 -8.44 26.77 28.24
CA ASN A 816 -8.26 28.14 28.72
C ASN A 816 -7.23 28.91 27.87
N ALA A 817 -6.09 28.28 27.52
CA ALA A 817 -5.10 28.90 26.64
C ALA A 817 -5.68 29.22 25.25
N SER A 818 -6.42 28.29 24.64
CA SER A 818 -7.07 28.49 23.34
C SER A 818 -8.10 29.62 23.36
N PHE A 819 -8.88 29.72 24.43
CA PHE A 819 -9.83 30.82 24.62
C PHE A 819 -9.14 32.18 24.77
N TYR A 820 -8.07 32.26 25.57
CA TYR A 820 -7.30 33.50 25.70
C TYR A 820 -6.63 33.92 24.39
N ILE A 821 -6.11 32.97 23.58
CA ILE A 821 -5.58 33.27 22.25
C ILE A 821 -6.68 33.84 21.34
N SER A 822 -7.88 33.26 21.39
CA SER A 822 -8.98 33.72 20.54
C SER A 822 -9.46 35.13 20.93
N LEU A 823 -9.52 35.44 22.24
CA LEU A 823 -9.78 36.80 22.72
C LEU A 823 -8.66 37.77 22.35
N ALA A 824 -7.40 37.36 22.51
CA ALA A 824 -6.25 38.14 22.08
C ALA A 824 -6.30 38.45 20.58
N LYS A 825 -6.70 37.47 19.76
CA LYS A 825 -6.86 37.63 18.32
C LYS A 825 -7.91 38.69 18.00
N LEU A 826 -9.11 38.55 18.56
CA LEU A 826 -10.20 39.51 18.36
C LEU A 826 -9.80 40.92 18.82
N ALA A 827 -9.32 41.05 20.06
CA ALA A 827 -8.94 42.32 20.63
C ALA A 827 -7.80 43.01 19.86
N THR A 828 -6.80 42.25 19.39
CA THR A 828 -5.68 42.81 18.60
C THR A 828 -6.18 43.42 17.29
N HIS A 829 -7.03 42.70 16.56
CA HIS A 829 -7.52 43.16 15.25
C HIS A 829 -8.57 44.27 15.39
N LEU A 830 -9.32 44.30 16.49
CA LEU A 830 -10.28 45.37 16.78
C LEU A 830 -9.66 46.63 17.39
N HIS A 831 -8.34 46.61 17.63
CA HIS A 831 -7.56 47.66 18.30
C HIS A 831 -8.08 47.98 19.72
N LEU A 832 -8.35 46.95 20.52
CA LEU A 832 -8.79 47.08 21.91
C LEU A 832 -7.60 47.02 22.88
N ASP A 833 -7.62 47.85 23.91
CA ASP A 833 -6.52 47.99 24.88
C ASP A 833 -6.21 46.69 25.65
N GLU A 834 -7.21 45.84 25.85
CA GLU A 834 -7.09 44.56 26.56
C GLU A 834 -6.41 43.44 25.75
N ALA A 835 -6.07 43.68 24.48
CA ALA A 835 -5.37 42.70 23.63
C ALA A 835 -4.06 42.20 24.26
N ALA A 836 -3.29 43.11 24.87
CA ALA A 836 -2.05 42.77 25.55
C ALA A 836 -2.29 41.85 26.77
N GLN A 837 -3.34 42.14 27.54
CA GLN A 837 -3.71 41.34 28.70
C GLN A 837 -4.08 39.91 28.32
N TRP A 838 -4.85 39.72 27.23
CA TRP A 838 -5.22 38.39 26.77
C TRP A 838 -4.01 37.60 26.24
N ARG A 839 -3.07 38.25 25.55
CA ARG A 839 -1.82 37.60 25.11
C ARG A 839 -0.96 37.14 26.30
N GLU A 840 -0.90 37.93 27.37
CA GLU A 840 -0.18 37.55 28.58
C GLU A 840 -0.82 36.36 29.29
N LYS A 841 -2.16 36.37 29.45
CA LYS A 841 -2.91 35.24 30.01
C LYS A 841 -2.75 33.96 29.18
N ALA A 842 -2.80 34.07 27.85
CA ALA A 842 -2.54 32.97 26.94
C ALA A 842 -1.11 32.42 27.12
N SER A 843 -0.09 33.29 27.15
CA SER A 843 1.30 32.88 27.35
C SER A 843 1.51 32.17 28.68
N ALA A 844 0.87 32.64 29.76
CA ALA A 844 0.93 31.99 31.06
C ALA A 844 0.26 30.61 31.06
N ALA A 845 -0.91 30.47 30.44
CA ALA A 845 -1.63 29.21 30.34
C ALA A 845 -0.93 28.17 29.44
N ILE A 846 -0.18 28.59 28.41
CA ILE A 846 0.60 27.69 27.57
C ILE A 846 1.76 27.04 28.35
N LYS A 847 2.41 27.79 29.26
CA LYS A 847 3.57 27.28 30.02
C LYS A 847 3.24 26.10 30.94
N THR A 848 1.98 25.92 31.28
CA THR A 848 1.51 24.81 32.14
C THR A 848 0.99 23.61 31.34
N ASP A 849 0.99 23.67 30.00
CA ASP A 849 0.55 22.60 29.11
C ASP A 849 1.73 21.89 28.43
N GLY A 850 1.76 20.56 28.50
CA GLY A 850 2.90 19.74 28.05
C GLY A 850 2.73 19.07 26.69
N GLN A 851 1.50 18.89 26.17
CA GLN A 851 1.26 18.07 24.98
C GLN A 851 0.97 18.86 23.69
N ASN A 852 0.50 20.12 23.77
CA ASN A 852 0.13 20.93 22.59
C ASN A 852 0.76 22.34 22.56
N ALA A 853 1.76 22.59 23.40
CA ALA A 853 2.33 23.92 23.59
C ALA A 853 2.79 24.58 22.28
N SER A 854 3.41 23.83 21.35
CA SER A 854 3.94 24.42 20.11
C SER A 854 2.88 24.98 19.16
N SER A 855 1.73 24.32 19.02
CA SER A 855 0.63 24.81 18.17
C SER A 855 0.02 26.11 18.71
N LEU A 856 -0.21 26.16 20.02
CA LEU A 856 -0.73 27.35 20.70
C LEU A 856 0.30 28.49 20.70
N THR A 857 1.58 28.18 20.92
CA THR A 857 2.68 29.14 20.78
C THR A 857 2.72 29.73 19.37
N GLY A 858 2.58 28.90 18.32
CA GLY A 858 2.53 29.38 16.94
C GLY A 858 1.37 30.32 16.67
N SER A 859 0.19 30.00 17.19
CA SER A 859 -1.00 30.86 17.09
C SER A 859 -0.80 32.21 17.79
N LEU A 860 -0.12 32.22 18.95
CA LEU A 860 0.20 33.44 19.68
C LEU A 860 1.26 34.30 18.94
N ILE A 861 2.26 33.67 18.33
CA ILE A 861 3.27 34.34 17.48
C ILE A 861 2.59 35.03 16.30
N ALA A 862 1.60 34.40 15.66
CA ALA A 862 0.87 35.02 14.55
C ALA A 862 0.14 36.32 14.94
N LEU A 863 -0.24 36.49 16.22
CA LEU A 863 -0.89 37.72 16.73
C LEU A 863 0.10 38.85 17.03
N ALA A 864 1.34 38.51 17.33
CA ALA A 864 2.40 39.45 17.64
C ALA A 864 3.74 38.87 17.15
N PRO A 865 4.05 38.96 15.84
CA PRO A 865 5.26 38.35 15.28
C PRO A 865 6.56 38.86 15.93
N GLY A 866 6.54 40.08 16.48
CA GLY A 866 7.65 40.65 17.24
C GLY A 866 7.97 39.91 18.54
N ASP A 867 7.02 39.19 19.12
CA ASP A 867 7.20 38.40 20.34
C ASP A 867 7.79 37.00 20.07
N ALA A 868 7.98 36.62 18.80
CA ALA A 868 8.53 35.32 18.41
C ALA A 868 9.84 34.96 19.13
N PRO A 869 10.85 35.84 19.26
CA PRO A 869 12.09 35.51 19.97
C PRO A 869 11.85 35.15 21.44
N LYS A 870 10.90 35.84 22.11
CA LYS A 870 10.55 35.61 23.51
C LYS A 870 9.75 34.32 23.69
N LEU A 871 8.79 34.06 22.80
CA LEU A 871 7.90 32.89 22.87
C LEU A 871 8.58 31.58 22.45
N LEU A 872 9.59 31.64 21.57
CA LEU A 872 10.38 30.49 21.14
C LEU A 872 11.57 30.20 22.07
N ALA A 873 11.87 31.09 23.02
CA ALA A 873 12.97 30.92 23.96
C ALA A 873 12.74 29.69 24.85
N GLY A 874 13.73 28.79 24.90
CA GLY A 874 13.67 27.57 25.72
C GLY A 874 12.90 26.40 25.10
N LEU A 875 12.27 26.57 23.93
CA LEU A 875 11.64 25.45 23.22
C LEU A 875 12.68 24.62 22.43
N PRO A 876 12.56 23.27 22.41
CA PRO A 876 13.34 22.42 21.52
C PRO A 876 13.14 22.81 20.05
N GLU A 877 14.17 22.66 19.21
CA GLU A 877 14.13 23.08 17.80
C GLU A 877 12.97 22.46 17.00
N ARG A 878 12.59 21.21 17.29
CA ARG A 878 11.42 20.58 16.66
C ARG A 878 10.12 21.30 17.00
N GLU A 879 9.93 21.67 18.26
CA GLU A 879 8.74 22.40 18.70
C GLU A 879 8.75 23.85 18.20
N ARG A 880 9.94 24.46 18.07
CA ARG A 880 10.09 25.76 17.39
C ARG A 880 9.62 25.69 15.94
N ILE A 881 10.00 24.65 15.19
CA ILE A 881 9.58 24.46 13.80
C ILE A 881 8.07 24.26 13.71
N ASN A 882 7.46 23.47 14.60
CA ASN A 882 6.01 23.30 14.62
C ASN A 882 5.27 24.62 14.92
N ALA A 883 5.75 25.38 15.92
CA ALA A 883 5.19 26.68 16.27
C ALA A 883 5.35 27.69 15.12
N LEU A 884 6.53 27.77 14.51
CA LEU A 884 6.79 28.65 13.38
C LEU A 884 5.98 28.24 12.14
N ALA A 885 5.86 26.95 11.84
CA ALA A 885 5.03 26.46 10.74
C ALA A 885 3.56 26.85 10.92
N ARG A 886 3.03 26.70 12.15
CA ARG A 886 1.68 27.14 12.47
C ARG A 886 1.52 28.66 12.34
N ALA A 887 2.47 29.42 12.88
CA ALA A 887 2.47 30.88 12.78
C ALA A 887 2.51 31.36 11.33
N VAL A 888 3.36 30.76 10.50
CA VAL A 888 3.48 31.06 9.06
C VAL A 888 2.18 30.75 8.34
N ALA A 889 1.58 29.58 8.57
CA ALA A 889 0.31 29.20 7.95
C ALA A 889 -0.83 30.19 8.26
N ASP A 890 -0.93 30.61 9.52
CA ASP A 890 -1.99 31.52 9.99
C ASP A 890 -1.74 32.97 9.56
N LEU A 891 -0.47 33.38 9.44
CA LEU A 891 -0.08 34.76 9.12
C LEU A 891 -0.02 35.04 7.61
N ALA A 892 0.35 34.05 6.80
CA ALA A 892 0.60 34.23 5.36
C ALA A 892 -0.54 34.89 4.57
N PRO A 893 -1.84 34.57 4.82
CA PRO A 893 -2.93 35.23 4.11
C PRO A 893 -3.12 36.72 4.44
N ARG A 894 -2.52 37.23 5.53
CA ARG A 894 -2.80 38.56 6.11
C ARG A 894 -1.57 39.48 6.15
N ASP A 895 -0.40 38.94 6.46
CA ASP A 895 0.87 39.68 6.53
C ASP A 895 1.98 38.80 5.95
N LEU A 896 2.04 38.78 4.61
CA LEU A 896 3.02 38.00 3.87
C LEU A 896 4.47 38.37 4.25
N PRO A 897 4.87 39.65 4.38
CA PRO A 897 6.22 40.01 4.81
C PRO A 897 6.60 39.43 6.18
N ALA A 898 5.72 39.52 7.18
CA ALA A 898 5.99 38.94 8.50
C ALA A 898 6.01 37.40 8.45
N ALA A 899 5.13 36.77 7.67
CA ALA A 899 5.13 35.33 7.46
C ALA A 899 6.43 34.84 6.80
N LEU A 900 6.93 35.54 5.78
CA LEU A 900 8.21 35.22 5.14
C LEU A 900 9.39 35.38 6.11
N LYS A 901 9.36 36.37 7.00
CA LYS A 901 10.37 36.53 8.07
C LYS A 901 10.36 35.36 9.06
N LEU A 902 9.17 34.91 9.48
CA LEU A 902 9.03 33.73 10.36
C LEU A 902 9.42 32.45 9.62
N MET A 903 9.14 32.35 8.32
CA MET A 903 9.57 31.24 7.48
C MET A 903 11.09 31.18 7.39
N ALA A 904 11.78 32.31 7.26
CA ALA A 904 13.24 32.36 7.31
C ALA A 904 13.81 31.91 8.67
N GLU A 905 13.17 32.27 9.77
CA GLU A 905 13.54 31.76 11.11
C GLU A 905 13.26 30.25 11.23
N MET A 906 12.17 29.75 10.64
CA MET A 906 11.87 28.32 10.58
C MET A 906 12.96 27.56 9.81
N GLU A 907 13.40 28.08 8.67
CA GLU A 907 14.53 27.52 7.90
C GLU A 907 15.85 27.60 8.68
N SER A 908 16.06 28.68 9.43
CA SER A 908 17.20 28.82 10.34
C SER A 908 17.18 27.75 11.46
N SER A 909 16.01 27.52 12.06
CA SER A 909 15.77 26.44 13.04
C SER A 909 16.00 25.05 12.44
N LYS A 910 15.57 24.80 11.20
CA LYS A 910 15.87 23.55 10.48
C LYS A 910 17.37 23.35 10.32
N LYS A 911 18.13 24.39 9.96
CA LYS A 911 19.60 24.31 9.84
C LYS A 911 20.31 23.99 11.16
N ARG A 912 19.66 24.23 12.31
CA ARG A 912 20.19 23.91 13.64
C ARG A 912 19.84 22.50 14.12
N LEU A 913 18.98 21.77 13.40
CA LEU A 913 18.69 20.36 13.69
C LEU A 913 19.81 19.45 13.15
N ASP A 914 20.09 18.37 13.88
CA ASP A 914 20.89 17.28 13.35
C ASP A 914 20.16 16.55 12.20
N ALA A 915 20.91 15.84 11.36
CA ALA A 915 20.37 15.18 10.17
C ALA A 915 19.28 14.12 10.46
N ASP A 916 19.33 13.43 11.60
CA ASP A 916 18.33 12.42 11.97
C ASP A 916 17.01 13.08 12.40
N SER A 917 17.09 14.19 13.15
CA SER A 917 15.94 15.03 13.48
C SER A 917 15.35 15.72 12.26
N LEU A 918 16.19 16.16 11.31
CA LEU A 918 15.77 16.76 10.05
C LEU A 918 15.01 15.75 9.17
N GLY A 919 15.46 14.49 9.12
CA GLY A 919 14.79 13.40 8.39
C GLY A 919 13.37 13.10 8.90
N ARG A 920 13.13 13.25 10.21
CA ARG A 920 11.79 13.12 10.82
C ARG A 920 10.89 14.35 10.59
N VAL A 921 11.47 15.50 10.24
CA VAL A 921 10.74 16.73 9.86
C VAL A 921 10.49 16.80 8.34
N ARG A 922 11.28 16.08 7.53
CA ARG A 922 11.26 16.13 6.06
C ARG A 922 10.13 15.33 5.39
N ASN A 923 9.46 14.43 6.11
CA ASN A 923 8.33 13.66 5.58
C ASN A 923 7.03 13.99 6.34
N GLY A 924 6.25 14.93 5.79
CA GLY A 924 4.78 14.81 5.79
C GLY A 924 3.97 15.43 6.94
N GLY A 925 4.14 16.71 7.24
CA GLY A 925 3.16 17.40 8.11
C GLY A 925 3.33 18.91 8.17
N SER A 926 4.05 19.39 9.19
CA SER A 926 4.01 20.79 9.61
C SER A 926 4.54 21.79 8.56
N SER A 927 5.69 21.50 7.92
CA SER A 927 6.25 22.40 6.89
C SER A 927 5.39 22.45 5.63
N TYR A 928 4.80 21.31 5.23
CA TYR A 928 3.85 21.27 4.11
C TYR A 928 2.59 22.09 4.41
N PHE A 929 2.07 21.94 5.63
CA PHE A 929 0.90 22.68 6.12
C PHE A 929 1.09 24.20 6.05
N ALA A 930 2.32 24.68 6.28
CA ALA A 930 2.66 26.11 6.20
C ALA A 930 2.86 26.62 4.77
N LEU A 931 3.42 25.80 3.88
CA LEU A 931 3.86 26.25 2.56
C LEU A 931 2.72 26.45 1.56
N ILE A 932 1.66 25.64 1.60
CA ILE A 932 0.52 25.82 0.67
C ILE A 932 -0.20 27.17 0.87
N PRO A 933 -0.53 27.62 2.10
CA PRO A 933 -1.03 28.96 2.34
C PRO A 933 -0.07 30.06 1.86
N VAL A 934 1.24 29.92 2.10
CA VAL A 934 2.26 30.87 1.61
C VAL A 934 2.27 30.93 0.09
N ILE A 935 2.27 29.79 -0.61
CA ILE A 935 2.25 29.74 -2.07
C ILE A 935 0.99 30.40 -2.63
N LYS A 936 -0.17 30.18 -2.02
CA LYS A 936 -1.42 30.83 -2.43
C LYS A 936 -1.40 32.34 -2.17
N ALA A 937 -0.84 32.79 -1.04
CA ALA A 937 -0.71 34.20 -0.72
C ALA A 937 0.30 34.90 -1.65
N MET A 938 1.50 34.32 -1.80
CA MET A 938 2.51 34.79 -2.75
C MET A 938 1.99 34.77 -4.19
N GLY A 939 1.16 33.81 -4.57
CA GLY A 939 0.62 33.73 -5.93
C GLY A 939 -0.10 35.00 -6.38
N ARG A 940 -0.77 35.70 -5.44
CA ARG A 940 -1.51 36.93 -5.74
C ARG A 940 -0.59 38.13 -6.01
N GLU A 941 0.56 38.19 -5.36
CA GLU A 941 1.44 39.36 -5.36
C GLU A 941 2.75 39.14 -6.13
N GLN A 942 3.26 37.91 -6.11
CA GLN A 942 4.58 37.49 -6.58
C GLN A 942 4.50 36.08 -7.24
N PRO A 943 3.74 35.93 -8.34
CA PRO A 943 3.45 34.62 -8.93
C PRO A 943 4.70 33.83 -9.35
N ASP A 944 5.75 34.50 -9.83
CA ASP A 944 7.00 33.84 -10.22
C ASP A 944 7.78 33.27 -9.02
N ALA A 945 7.81 34.02 -7.91
CA ALA A 945 8.46 33.58 -6.68
C ALA A 945 7.66 32.46 -6.00
N ALA A 946 6.33 32.54 -6.04
CA ALA A 946 5.45 31.48 -5.56
C ALA A 946 5.64 30.18 -6.35
N LEU A 947 5.80 30.30 -7.67
CA LEU A 947 6.09 29.16 -8.54
C LEU A 947 7.48 28.57 -8.25
N ALA A 948 8.50 29.40 -8.05
CA ALA A 948 9.82 28.93 -7.65
C ALA A 948 9.75 28.11 -6.37
N LEU A 949 9.04 28.62 -5.35
CA LEU A 949 8.82 27.93 -4.08
C LEU A 949 8.05 26.60 -4.26
N ALA A 950 7.01 26.58 -5.10
CA ALA A 950 6.25 25.37 -5.42
C ALA A 950 7.12 24.29 -6.13
N ARG A 951 8.18 24.68 -6.83
CA ARG A 951 9.11 23.73 -7.48
C ARG A 951 10.18 23.15 -6.55
N GLU A 952 10.37 23.72 -5.36
CA GLU A 952 11.38 23.25 -4.40
C GLU A 952 10.99 21.93 -3.69
N PHE A 953 9.70 21.56 -3.73
CA PHE A 953 9.21 20.32 -3.14
C PHE A 953 9.90 19.09 -3.75
N GLN A 954 10.50 18.27 -2.88
CA GLN A 954 11.18 17.03 -3.27
C GLN A 954 10.23 15.85 -3.49
N SER A 955 9.06 15.85 -2.83
CA SER A 955 8.02 14.82 -3.01
C SER A 955 7.18 15.12 -4.25
N SER A 956 7.01 14.14 -5.13
CA SER A 956 6.20 14.28 -6.36
C SER A 956 4.74 14.60 -6.06
N GLN A 957 4.16 13.99 -5.03
CA GLN A 957 2.79 14.25 -4.60
C GLN A 957 2.62 15.71 -4.14
N TYR A 958 3.42 16.14 -3.16
CA TYR A 958 3.31 17.51 -2.62
C TYR A 958 3.69 18.59 -3.63
N LYS A 959 4.66 18.29 -4.50
CA LYS A 959 4.98 19.17 -5.63
C LYS A 959 3.77 19.30 -6.57
N THR A 960 3.08 18.21 -6.88
CA THR A 960 1.88 18.25 -7.72
C THR A 960 0.77 19.07 -7.06
N GLU A 961 0.49 18.85 -5.77
CA GLU A 961 -0.50 19.64 -5.02
C GLU A 961 -0.13 21.15 -4.98
N ALA A 962 1.14 21.48 -4.77
CA ALA A 962 1.63 22.85 -4.76
C ALA A 962 1.55 23.52 -6.14
N LEU A 963 1.92 22.80 -7.21
CA LEU A 963 1.82 23.28 -8.58
C LEU A 963 0.35 23.51 -8.98
N VAL A 964 -0.55 22.60 -8.63
CA VAL A 964 -2.00 22.78 -8.85
C VAL A 964 -2.53 23.98 -8.06
N ALA A 965 -2.09 24.20 -6.83
CA ALA A 965 -2.52 25.32 -5.99
C ALA A 965 -2.12 26.70 -6.55
N ILE A 966 -1.04 26.79 -7.33
CA ILE A 966 -0.58 28.06 -7.92
C ILE A 966 -1.19 28.33 -9.30
N LEU A 967 -1.70 27.33 -10.02
CA LEU A 967 -2.27 27.47 -11.37
C LEU A 967 -3.23 28.67 -11.54
N PRO A 968 -4.18 28.95 -10.61
CA PRO A 968 -5.13 30.06 -10.78
C PRO A 968 -4.49 31.45 -10.81
N PHE A 969 -3.24 31.57 -10.36
CA PHE A 969 -2.52 32.85 -10.26
C PHE A 969 -1.48 33.03 -11.38
N GLN A 970 -1.35 32.06 -12.28
CA GLN A 970 -0.36 32.09 -13.36
C GLN A 970 -0.97 32.60 -14.67
N LYS A 971 -0.13 33.19 -15.53
CA LYS A 971 -0.52 33.49 -16.91
C LYS A 971 -0.84 32.20 -17.66
N LYS A 972 -1.73 32.27 -18.66
CA LYS A 972 -2.23 31.09 -19.38
C LYS A 972 -1.13 30.20 -19.95
N ASP A 973 -0.10 30.80 -20.55
CA ASP A 973 1.08 30.11 -21.10
C ASP A 973 1.90 29.40 -20.02
N VAL A 974 2.10 30.05 -18.87
CA VAL A 974 2.79 29.45 -17.72
C VAL A 974 1.97 28.32 -17.13
N ALA A 975 0.66 28.52 -16.92
CA ALA A 975 -0.24 27.48 -16.41
C ALA A 975 -0.24 26.24 -17.32
N LEU A 976 -0.24 26.43 -18.64
CA LEU A 976 -0.14 25.35 -19.62
C LEU A 976 1.20 24.59 -19.47
N ALA A 977 2.33 25.30 -19.39
CA ALA A 977 3.64 24.71 -19.18
C ALA A 977 3.73 23.93 -17.84
N LEU A 978 3.06 24.38 -16.79
CA LEU A 978 3.00 23.68 -15.51
C LEU A 978 2.16 22.41 -15.56
N LEU A 979 1.05 22.43 -16.32
CA LEU A 979 0.28 21.22 -16.57
C LEU A 979 1.15 20.19 -17.33
N HIS A 980 2.00 20.62 -18.27
CA HIS A 980 2.96 19.73 -18.93
C HIS A 980 3.93 19.12 -17.90
N GLU A 981 4.50 19.94 -17.00
CA GLU A 981 5.39 19.50 -15.93
C GLU A 981 4.74 18.45 -15.01
N ILE A 982 3.47 18.66 -14.61
CA ILE A 982 2.71 17.73 -13.77
C ILE A 982 2.47 16.40 -14.51
N VAL A 983 2.02 16.48 -15.76
CA VAL A 983 1.68 15.34 -16.60
C VAL A 983 2.91 14.46 -16.91
N GLU A 984 4.09 15.05 -17.08
CA GLU A 984 5.35 14.33 -17.27
C GLU A 984 5.84 13.67 -15.97
N ALA A 985 5.72 14.37 -14.83
CA ALA A 985 6.17 13.86 -13.53
C ALA A 985 5.39 12.61 -13.06
N GLN A 986 4.12 12.47 -13.45
CA GLN A 986 3.24 11.35 -13.09
C GLN A 986 3.48 10.08 -13.96
N GLY A 987 4.42 10.10 -14.90
CA GLY A 987 4.67 9.01 -15.85
C GLY A 987 4.92 7.61 -15.26
N GLN A 988 5.34 7.48 -13.99
CA GLN A 988 5.65 6.19 -13.35
C GLN A 988 4.78 5.81 -12.13
N SER A 989 4.07 6.75 -11.51
CA SER A 989 3.13 6.50 -10.40
C SER A 989 1.74 6.86 -10.89
N TYR A 990 0.96 5.88 -11.34
CA TYR A 990 -0.37 6.16 -11.90
C TYR A 990 -1.39 6.37 -10.77
N ASP A 991 -1.85 7.61 -10.61
CA ASP A 991 -3.06 7.99 -9.89
C ASP A 991 -3.98 8.74 -10.86
N SER A 992 -5.02 8.07 -11.37
CA SER A 992 -5.94 8.67 -12.35
C SER A 992 -6.76 9.82 -11.77
N SER A 993 -6.90 9.91 -10.44
CA SER A 993 -7.67 11.00 -9.83
C SER A 993 -6.95 12.34 -9.97
N THR A 994 -5.63 12.35 -9.80
CA THR A 994 -4.79 13.52 -10.00
C THR A 994 -4.51 13.78 -11.49
N PHE A 995 -4.20 12.72 -12.26
CA PHE A 995 -3.91 12.85 -13.69
C PHE A 995 -5.15 13.27 -14.49
N GLY A 996 -6.29 12.60 -14.29
CA GLY A 996 -7.55 12.92 -14.94
C GLY A 996 -8.04 14.33 -14.60
N TYR A 997 -7.81 14.80 -13.37
CA TYR A 997 -8.10 16.19 -12.99
C TYR A 997 -7.19 17.19 -13.71
N ALA A 998 -5.88 16.94 -13.78
CA ALA A 998 -4.95 17.79 -14.53
C ALA A 998 -5.29 17.82 -16.04
N ALA A 999 -5.67 16.69 -16.63
CA ALA A 999 -6.11 16.59 -18.01
C ALA A 999 -7.43 17.37 -18.24
N ALA A 1000 -8.37 17.29 -17.30
CA ALA A 1000 -9.61 18.07 -17.34
C ALA A 1000 -9.35 19.58 -17.23
N LEU A 1001 -8.41 20.01 -16.38
CA LEU A 1001 -7.99 21.41 -16.33
C LEU A 1001 -7.31 21.84 -17.62
N ALA A 1002 -6.41 21.01 -18.17
CA ALA A 1002 -5.76 21.24 -19.45
C ALA A 1002 -6.79 21.45 -20.57
N TYR A 1003 -7.86 20.66 -20.59
CA TYR A 1003 -8.96 20.82 -21.56
C TYR A 1003 -9.65 22.19 -21.48
N GLU A 1004 -9.77 22.81 -20.30
CA GLU A 1004 -10.33 24.16 -20.15
C GLU A 1004 -9.39 25.24 -20.73
N PHE A 1005 -8.08 25.00 -20.76
CA PHE A 1005 -7.08 25.95 -21.28
C PHE A 1005 -6.75 25.73 -22.77
N ASP A 1006 -6.62 24.47 -23.17
CA ASP A 1006 -6.32 23.95 -24.50
C ASP A 1006 -7.13 22.65 -24.73
N PRO A 1007 -8.29 22.75 -25.39
CA PRO A 1007 -9.17 21.61 -25.62
C PRO A 1007 -8.52 20.47 -26.41
N GLN A 1008 -7.62 20.78 -27.36
CA GLN A 1008 -6.99 19.76 -28.19
C GLN A 1008 -5.99 18.96 -27.35
N TRP A 1009 -5.13 19.64 -26.61
CA TRP A 1009 -4.15 18.97 -25.76
C TRP A 1009 -4.80 18.25 -24.58
N GLY A 1010 -5.81 18.85 -23.93
CA GLY A 1010 -6.57 18.20 -22.88
C GLY A 1010 -7.28 16.93 -23.35
N LEU A 1011 -7.80 16.92 -24.58
CA LEU A 1011 -8.36 15.73 -25.21
C LEU A 1011 -7.32 14.63 -25.37
N GLU A 1012 -6.16 14.97 -25.94
CA GLU A 1012 -5.04 14.01 -26.10
C GLU A 1012 -4.63 13.40 -24.75
N LEU A 1013 -4.59 14.19 -23.68
CA LEU A 1013 -4.28 13.72 -22.33
C LEU A 1013 -5.35 12.79 -21.77
N LEU A 1014 -6.64 13.12 -21.94
CA LEU A 1014 -7.73 12.28 -21.48
C LEU A 1014 -7.78 10.94 -22.22
N GLU A 1015 -7.52 10.93 -23.53
CA GLU A 1015 -7.38 9.68 -24.31
C GLU A 1015 -6.20 8.84 -23.82
N ARG A 1016 -5.08 9.49 -23.50
CA ARG A 1016 -3.90 8.82 -22.97
C ARG A 1016 -4.18 8.20 -21.60
N ASP A 1017 -4.89 8.91 -20.72
CA ASP A 1017 -5.31 8.39 -19.42
C ASP A 1017 -6.21 7.18 -19.59
N ARG A 1018 -7.21 7.28 -20.46
CA ARG A 1018 -8.12 6.19 -20.81
C ARG A 1018 -7.40 4.96 -21.34
N ALA A 1019 -6.49 5.12 -22.31
CA ALA A 1019 -5.73 4.02 -22.88
C ALA A 1019 -4.89 3.30 -21.82
N ARG A 1020 -4.24 4.06 -20.93
CA ARG A 1020 -3.44 3.51 -19.83
C ARG A 1020 -4.30 2.80 -18.78
N ALA A 1021 -5.46 3.36 -18.43
CA ALA A 1021 -6.37 2.75 -17.47
C ALA A 1021 -6.89 1.39 -17.98
N LEU A 1022 -7.28 1.32 -19.26
CA LEU A 1022 -7.71 0.08 -19.91
C LEU A 1022 -6.57 -0.96 -20.00
N GLN A 1023 -5.34 -0.52 -20.28
CA GLN A 1023 -4.16 -1.39 -20.29
C GLN A 1023 -3.89 -2.01 -18.91
N ILE A 1024 -3.97 -1.20 -17.85
CA ILE A 1024 -3.78 -1.65 -16.47
C ILE A 1024 -4.86 -2.67 -16.07
N GLN A 1025 -6.10 -2.45 -16.49
CA GLN A 1025 -7.22 -3.37 -16.25
C GLN A 1025 -7.00 -4.73 -16.92
N ARG A 1026 -6.44 -4.76 -18.14
CA ARG A 1026 -6.10 -6.00 -18.88
C ARG A 1026 -4.99 -6.81 -18.21
N GLN A 1027 -3.93 -6.15 -17.74
CA GLN A 1027 -2.73 -6.81 -17.21
C GLN A 1027 -2.93 -7.50 -15.86
N ARG A 1028 -3.91 -7.07 -15.05
CA ARG A 1028 -4.06 -7.51 -13.65
C ARG A 1028 -5.18 -8.53 -13.42
N GLY A 1029 -5.80 -9.06 -14.47
CA GLY A 1029 -6.74 -10.18 -14.36
C GLY A 1029 -7.92 -9.92 -13.41
N GLY A 1030 -8.41 -8.68 -13.32
CA GLY A 1030 -9.62 -8.35 -12.56
C GLY A 1030 -9.48 -8.24 -11.04
N GLY A 1031 -8.28 -8.17 -10.45
CA GLY A 1031 -8.13 -7.96 -9.00
C GLY A 1031 -8.84 -6.69 -8.47
N PHE A 1032 -9.80 -6.87 -7.56
CA PHE A 1032 -11.03 -6.07 -7.41
C PHE A 1032 -11.03 -4.77 -6.58
N SER A 1033 -9.97 -4.31 -5.90
CA SER A 1033 -10.20 -3.36 -4.77
C SER A 1033 -9.86 -1.88 -4.96
N TYR A 1034 -9.04 -1.46 -5.94
CA TYR A 1034 -8.61 -0.04 -6.02
C TYR A 1034 -8.90 0.68 -7.35
N GLN A 1035 -9.06 -0.04 -8.46
CA GLN A 1035 -9.10 0.57 -9.81
C GLN A 1035 -10.46 1.14 -10.21
N GLY A 1036 -11.56 0.65 -9.61
CA GLY A 1036 -12.91 1.11 -9.99
C GLY A 1036 -13.18 2.59 -9.66
N ALA A 1037 -12.65 3.08 -8.53
CA ALA A 1037 -12.79 4.48 -8.12
C ALA A 1037 -11.96 5.43 -9.01
N GLU A 1038 -10.79 4.96 -9.43
CA GLU A 1038 -9.91 5.63 -10.39
C GLU A 1038 -10.59 5.76 -11.77
N LEU A 1039 -11.24 4.70 -12.24
CA LEU A 1039 -11.96 4.70 -13.52
C LEU A 1039 -13.25 5.53 -13.48
N ALA A 1040 -13.97 5.55 -12.34
CA ALA A 1040 -15.12 6.43 -12.16
C ALA A 1040 -14.73 7.91 -12.24
N SER A 1041 -13.59 8.28 -11.64
CA SER A 1041 -13.04 9.64 -11.70
C SER A 1041 -12.65 10.03 -13.13
N LEU A 1042 -11.99 9.14 -13.87
CA LEU A 1042 -11.69 9.33 -15.29
C LEU A 1042 -12.96 9.53 -16.11
N ALA A 1043 -13.95 8.62 -15.99
CA ALA A 1043 -15.19 8.72 -16.75
C ALA A 1043 -15.97 10.02 -16.46
N TYR A 1044 -15.95 10.48 -15.21
CA TYR A 1044 -16.51 11.77 -14.83
C TYR A 1044 -15.88 12.93 -15.61
N TYR A 1045 -14.55 12.98 -15.72
CA TYR A 1045 -13.85 14.04 -16.46
C TYR A 1045 -14.01 13.90 -17.96
N TYR A 1046 -13.91 12.68 -18.46
CA TYR A 1046 -14.01 12.37 -19.88
C TYR A 1046 -15.42 12.58 -20.45
N SER A 1047 -16.44 12.65 -19.58
CA SER A 1047 -17.83 12.92 -20.00
C SER A 1047 -18.00 14.30 -20.65
N ARG A 1048 -17.06 15.22 -20.39
CA ARG A 1048 -17.02 16.56 -21.00
C ARG A 1048 -16.64 16.52 -22.49
N VAL A 1049 -16.00 15.45 -22.92
CA VAL A 1049 -15.51 15.26 -24.29
C VAL A 1049 -16.39 14.28 -25.03
N ASP A 1050 -16.52 13.07 -24.50
CA ASP A 1050 -17.27 11.98 -25.11
C ASP A 1050 -18.18 11.34 -24.05
N PRO A 1051 -19.36 11.94 -23.82
CA PRO A 1051 -20.29 11.44 -22.82
C PRO A 1051 -20.79 10.03 -23.14
N ALA A 1052 -20.86 9.62 -24.41
CA ALA A 1052 -21.21 8.26 -24.77
C ALA A 1052 -20.10 7.27 -24.38
N ALA A 1053 -18.83 7.59 -24.62
CA ALA A 1053 -17.73 6.74 -24.20
C ALA A 1053 -17.60 6.64 -22.67
N SER A 1054 -17.82 7.75 -21.94
CA SER A 1054 -17.92 7.70 -20.48
C SER A 1054 -19.11 6.88 -20.00
N ARG A 1055 -20.27 6.97 -20.67
CA ARG A 1055 -21.46 6.17 -20.35
C ARG A 1055 -21.17 4.68 -20.52
N LEU A 1056 -20.58 4.30 -21.65
CA LEU A 1056 -20.17 2.93 -21.93
C LEU A 1056 -19.22 2.39 -20.86
N MET A 1057 -18.22 3.19 -20.44
CA MET A 1057 -17.29 2.82 -19.38
C MET A 1057 -18.01 2.59 -18.05
N LEU A 1058 -18.85 3.53 -17.61
CA LEU A 1058 -19.54 3.44 -16.32
C LEU A 1058 -20.56 2.30 -16.27
N GLU A 1059 -21.33 2.06 -17.34
CA GLU A 1059 -22.25 0.91 -17.41
C GLU A 1059 -21.50 -0.43 -17.33
N THR A 1060 -20.37 -0.54 -18.04
CA THR A 1060 -19.54 -1.74 -18.02
C THR A 1060 -18.95 -1.98 -16.63
N LEU A 1061 -18.41 -0.92 -16.00
CA LEU A 1061 -17.87 -0.99 -14.65
C LEU A 1061 -18.95 -1.35 -13.63
N PHE A 1062 -20.12 -0.71 -13.71
CA PHE A 1062 -21.22 -0.98 -12.79
C PHE A 1062 -21.69 -2.43 -12.90
N ALA A 1063 -21.95 -2.92 -14.12
CA ALA A 1063 -22.39 -4.29 -14.37
C ALA A 1063 -21.36 -5.34 -13.90
N HIS A 1064 -20.06 -5.06 -14.06
CA HIS A 1064 -19.00 -5.94 -13.62
C HIS A 1064 -18.80 -5.92 -12.09
N GLN A 1065 -18.99 -4.78 -11.43
CA GLN A 1065 -18.76 -4.63 -9.99
C GLN A 1065 -19.98 -5.04 -9.14
N LEU A 1066 -21.20 -4.85 -9.64
CA LEU A 1066 -22.43 -5.10 -8.89
C LEU A 1066 -22.57 -6.53 -8.33
N PRO A 1067 -22.22 -7.61 -9.05
CA PRO A 1067 -22.29 -8.97 -8.52
C PRO A 1067 -21.40 -9.22 -7.29
N HIS A 1068 -20.26 -8.52 -7.21
CA HIS A 1068 -19.32 -8.66 -6.09
C HIS A 1068 -19.83 -7.99 -4.81
N LEU A 1069 -20.77 -7.04 -4.92
CA LEU A 1069 -21.42 -6.42 -3.77
C LEU A 1069 -22.30 -7.43 -3.01
N LYS A 1070 -22.85 -8.42 -3.71
CA LYS A 1070 -23.68 -9.50 -3.13
C LYS A 1070 -22.86 -10.62 -2.49
N ASP A 1071 -21.55 -10.64 -2.71
CA ASP A 1071 -20.62 -11.62 -2.14
C ASP A 1071 -20.10 -11.12 -0.78
N LYS A 1072 -20.70 -11.63 0.30
CA LYS A 1072 -20.39 -11.25 1.69
C LYS A 1072 -18.98 -11.66 2.16
N SER A 1073 -18.21 -12.38 1.35
CA SER A 1073 -16.87 -12.87 1.70
C SER A 1073 -15.73 -11.88 1.42
N ASN A 1074 -15.98 -10.81 0.66
CA ASN A 1074 -14.94 -9.85 0.26
C ASN A 1074 -14.80 -8.75 1.34
N MET A 1075 -14.03 -9.06 2.39
CA MET A 1075 -13.99 -8.37 3.69
C MET A 1075 -13.34 -6.97 3.74
N PHE A 1076 -13.07 -6.33 2.61
CA PHE A 1076 -12.52 -4.97 2.58
C PHE A 1076 -13.58 -3.98 2.11
N SER A 1077 -13.68 -2.82 2.77
CA SER A 1077 -14.63 -1.73 2.51
C SER A 1077 -14.59 -1.09 1.10
N GLY A 1078 -13.77 -1.60 0.19
CA GLY A 1078 -13.49 -1.07 -1.16
C GLY A 1078 -14.67 -1.13 -2.16
N PRO A 1079 -15.38 -2.26 -2.34
CA PRO A 1079 -16.39 -2.40 -3.40
C PRO A 1079 -17.58 -1.44 -3.25
N ASN A 1080 -18.02 -1.17 -2.02
CA ASN A 1080 -19.15 -0.27 -1.73
C ASN A 1080 -18.85 1.19 -2.10
N LEU A 1081 -17.62 1.65 -1.85
CA LEU A 1081 -17.20 3.01 -2.20
C LEU A 1081 -17.09 3.18 -3.73
N ILE A 1082 -16.58 2.15 -4.41
CA ILE A 1082 -16.41 2.14 -5.86
C ILE A 1082 -17.77 2.25 -6.58
N LEU A 1083 -18.76 1.47 -6.18
CA LEU A 1083 -20.08 1.49 -6.83
C LEU A 1083 -20.83 2.80 -6.59
N ALA A 1084 -20.65 3.43 -5.43
CA ALA A 1084 -21.16 4.77 -5.17
C ALA A 1084 -20.46 5.85 -6.04
N ASP A 1085 -19.14 5.74 -6.23
CA ASP A 1085 -18.41 6.64 -7.14
C ASP A 1085 -18.85 6.47 -8.59
N ILE A 1086 -19.07 5.24 -9.06
CA ILE A 1086 -19.55 4.95 -10.42
C ILE A 1086 -20.94 5.57 -10.63
N ALA A 1087 -21.87 5.37 -9.69
CA ALA A 1087 -23.20 5.98 -9.75
C ALA A 1087 -23.12 7.51 -9.73
N THR A 1088 -22.22 8.09 -8.93
CA THR A 1088 -22.02 9.55 -8.88
C THR A 1088 -21.40 10.11 -10.16
N ALA A 1089 -20.42 9.41 -10.74
CA ALA A 1089 -19.86 9.78 -12.03
C ALA A 1089 -20.93 9.71 -13.14
N MET A 1090 -21.87 8.77 -13.05
CA MET A 1090 -23.01 8.66 -13.98
C MET A 1090 -23.90 9.91 -13.94
N ALA A 1091 -24.02 10.56 -12.79
CA ALA A 1091 -24.83 11.77 -12.66
C ALA A 1091 -24.29 12.94 -13.51
N ALA A 1092 -23.03 12.89 -13.97
CA ALA A 1092 -22.49 13.86 -14.92
C ALA A 1092 -23.00 13.68 -16.35
N ILE A 1093 -23.55 12.51 -16.66
CA ILE A 1093 -23.97 12.11 -18.01
C ILE A 1093 -25.49 11.98 -18.07
N ASP A 1094 -26.07 11.30 -17.09
CA ASP A 1094 -27.49 10.93 -17.04
C ASP A 1094 -27.89 10.70 -15.58
N LEU A 1095 -28.58 11.69 -15.03
CA LEU A 1095 -29.02 11.70 -13.64
C LEU A 1095 -30.05 10.59 -13.34
N ASP A 1096 -30.96 10.29 -14.27
CA ASP A 1096 -32.01 9.32 -14.02
C ASP A 1096 -31.40 7.91 -13.91
N ARG A 1097 -30.44 7.57 -14.77
CA ARG A 1097 -29.67 6.33 -14.61
C ARG A 1097 -28.84 6.32 -13.34
N ALA A 1098 -28.21 7.43 -12.97
CA ALA A 1098 -27.42 7.49 -11.73
C ALA A 1098 -28.27 7.11 -10.50
N LEU A 1099 -29.51 7.61 -10.44
CA LEU A 1099 -30.49 7.27 -9.41
C LEU A 1099 -30.93 5.80 -9.49
N GLU A 1100 -31.14 5.27 -10.70
CA GLU A 1100 -31.44 3.86 -10.90
C GLU A 1100 -30.28 2.96 -10.42
N MET A 1101 -29.03 3.28 -10.78
CA MET A 1101 -27.83 2.59 -10.31
C MET A 1101 -27.75 2.62 -8.78
N ALA A 1102 -27.95 3.79 -8.16
CA ALA A 1102 -27.98 3.89 -6.71
C ALA A 1102 -29.06 3.00 -6.09
N SER A 1103 -30.26 2.91 -6.69
CA SER A 1103 -31.36 2.07 -6.21
C SER A 1103 -31.08 0.56 -6.27
N GLN A 1104 -30.14 0.12 -7.11
CA GLN A 1104 -29.72 -1.29 -7.23
C GLN A 1104 -28.69 -1.71 -6.17
N LEU A 1105 -28.13 -0.74 -5.43
CA LEU A 1105 -27.19 -1.00 -4.35
C LEU A 1105 -27.93 -1.45 -3.09
N GLU A 1106 -27.37 -2.41 -2.35
CA GLU A 1106 -27.97 -2.87 -1.11
C GLU A 1106 -27.99 -1.75 -0.05
N MET A 1107 -29.10 -1.65 0.69
CA MET A 1107 -29.24 -0.73 1.83
C MET A 1107 -28.50 -1.21 3.07
N ASP A 1108 -28.08 -2.48 3.10
CA ASP A 1108 -27.46 -3.10 4.27
C ASP A 1108 -26.09 -2.50 4.55
N SER A 1109 -25.99 -1.79 5.67
CA SER A 1109 -24.71 -1.45 6.28
C SER A 1109 -24.00 -2.74 6.70
N TYR A 1110 -22.71 -2.81 6.40
CA TYR A 1110 -21.83 -3.91 6.81
C TYR A 1110 -22.02 -4.25 8.30
N THR A 1111 -22.46 -5.49 8.61
CA THR A 1111 -22.63 -5.97 9.98
C THR A 1111 -21.59 -7.03 10.32
N GLN A 1112 -20.62 -6.69 11.18
CA GLN A 1112 -20.01 -7.65 12.10
C GLN A 1112 -20.13 -7.10 13.53
N LYS A 1113 -20.78 -7.86 14.41
CA LYS A 1113 -20.75 -7.73 15.89
C LYS A 1113 -20.69 -6.28 16.43
N GLY A 1114 -21.66 -5.44 16.08
CA GLY A 1114 -21.87 -4.14 16.73
C GLY A 1114 -20.90 -3.01 16.33
N MET A 1115 -19.93 -3.25 15.46
CA MET A 1115 -19.13 -2.18 14.84
C MET A 1115 -19.44 -2.12 13.33
N ARG A 1116 -20.21 -1.10 12.93
CA ARG A 1116 -20.54 -0.81 11.52
C ARG A 1116 -19.50 0.13 10.92
N TYR A 1117 -18.86 -0.28 9.83
CA TYR A 1117 -17.97 0.58 9.03
C TYR A 1117 -18.78 1.34 7.96
N GLY A 1118 -19.09 2.61 8.23
CA GLY A 1118 -19.55 3.57 7.21
C GLY A 1118 -21.02 3.47 6.74
N PRO A 1119 -21.48 4.43 5.92
CA PRO A 1119 -22.81 4.43 5.31
C PRO A 1119 -22.99 3.27 4.32
N SER A 1120 -24.24 2.83 4.09
CA SER A 1120 -24.55 1.88 3.02
C SER A 1120 -24.17 2.45 1.65
N ALA A 1121 -23.79 1.58 0.70
CA ALA A 1121 -23.40 1.99 -0.65
C ALA A 1121 -24.54 2.78 -1.35
N HIS A 1122 -25.79 2.34 -1.15
CA HIS A 1122 -26.99 3.04 -1.57
C HIS A 1122 -27.07 4.48 -1.03
N PHE A 1123 -26.96 4.65 0.28
CA PHE A 1123 -27.04 5.96 0.93
C PHE A 1123 -25.89 6.87 0.47
N LEU A 1124 -24.68 6.32 0.40
CA LEU A 1124 -23.52 7.06 -0.07
C LEU A 1124 -23.72 7.53 -1.50
N ALA A 1125 -24.15 6.66 -2.42
CA ALA A 1125 -24.41 7.01 -3.81
C ALA A 1125 -25.46 8.12 -3.93
N LEU A 1126 -26.62 7.98 -3.27
CA LEU A 1126 -27.67 9.00 -3.34
C LEU A 1126 -27.23 10.34 -2.74
N ARG A 1127 -26.48 10.32 -1.63
CA ARG A 1127 -25.91 11.53 -1.03
C ARG A 1127 -24.92 12.21 -1.97
N GLN A 1128 -24.02 11.45 -2.60
CA GLN A 1128 -23.03 11.98 -3.53
C GLN A 1128 -23.69 12.53 -4.82
N ILE A 1129 -24.72 11.85 -5.34
CA ILE A 1129 -25.55 12.33 -6.46
C ILE A 1129 -26.26 13.62 -6.08
N ALA A 1130 -26.86 13.70 -4.89
CA ALA A 1130 -27.49 14.93 -4.43
C ALA A 1130 -26.47 16.08 -4.28
N ASN A 1131 -25.28 15.80 -3.74
CA ASN A 1131 -24.19 16.76 -3.67
C ASN A 1131 -23.80 17.27 -5.07
N TYR A 1132 -23.76 16.38 -6.07
CA TYR A 1132 -23.53 16.78 -7.46
C TYR A 1132 -24.61 17.75 -7.97
N MET A 1133 -25.89 17.48 -7.67
CA MET A 1133 -27.03 18.29 -8.11
C MET A 1133 -27.07 19.68 -7.48
N VAL A 1134 -26.62 19.82 -6.24
CA VAL A 1134 -26.61 21.11 -5.54
C VAL A 1134 -25.30 21.87 -5.74
N THR A 1135 -24.20 21.22 -6.12
CA THR A 1135 -22.92 21.91 -6.27
C THR A 1135 -22.88 22.75 -7.56
N PRO A 1136 -22.59 24.06 -7.47
CA PRO A 1136 -22.45 24.93 -8.64
C PRO A 1136 -21.42 24.39 -9.64
N GLU A 1137 -21.67 24.57 -10.93
CA GLU A 1137 -20.81 24.06 -12.00
C GLU A 1137 -19.36 24.59 -11.89
N ALA A 1138 -19.18 25.86 -11.55
CA ALA A 1138 -17.86 26.45 -11.35
C ALA A 1138 -17.02 25.73 -10.28
N VAL A 1139 -17.67 25.22 -9.22
CA VAL A 1139 -17.00 24.46 -8.15
C VAL A 1139 -16.65 23.05 -8.64
N ARG A 1140 -17.57 22.40 -9.38
CA ARG A 1140 -17.32 21.07 -9.99
C ARG A 1140 -16.22 21.10 -11.05
N ARG A 1141 -16.04 22.24 -11.74
CA ARG A 1141 -14.96 22.44 -12.73
C ARG A 1141 -13.58 22.66 -12.10
N THR A 1142 -13.52 23.29 -10.92
CA THR A 1142 -12.28 23.78 -10.31
C THR A 1142 -11.81 22.96 -9.09
N ARG A 1143 -12.47 21.84 -8.79
CA ARG A 1143 -12.07 20.92 -7.71
C ARG A 1143 -12.00 19.47 -8.19
N PRO A 1144 -11.09 18.65 -7.63
CA PRO A 1144 -11.06 17.20 -7.88
C PRO A 1144 -12.39 16.50 -7.56
N PHE A 1145 -12.75 15.47 -8.34
CA PHE A 1145 -13.99 14.68 -8.24
C PHE A 1145 -14.25 14.20 -6.81
N LYS A 1146 -13.19 13.71 -6.16
CA LYS A 1146 -13.23 13.27 -4.76
C LYS A 1146 -13.39 14.42 -3.76
N GLN A 1147 -12.88 15.61 -4.02
CA GLN A 1147 -12.82 16.71 -3.03
C GLN A 1147 -14.11 17.51 -2.91
N TRP A 1148 -14.83 17.80 -4.00
CA TRP A 1148 -16.15 18.44 -3.87
C TRP A 1148 -17.24 17.46 -3.42
N ASN A 1149 -17.01 16.16 -3.63
CA ASN A 1149 -17.89 15.09 -3.14
C ASN A 1149 -17.61 14.71 -1.66
N ALA A 1150 -16.42 15.03 -1.14
CA ALA A 1150 -15.96 14.68 0.22
C ALA A 1150 -16.30 15.70 1.32
N ALA A 1151 -17.29 16.56 1.14
CA ALA A 1151 -17.65 17.62 2.09
C ALA A 1151 -18.12 17.17 3.51
N ALA A 1152 -17.82 15.94 3.95
CA ALA A 1152 -17.96 15.53 5.35
C ALA A 1152 -16.76 14.83 5.98
N ASN A 1153 -15.62 14.71 5.28
CA ASN A 1153 -14.39 14.23 5.90
C ASN A 1153 -13.39 15.38 6.01
N TYR A 1154 -13.73 16.45 6.75
CA TYR A 1154 -12.81 17.29 7.52
C TYR A 1154 -13.60 18.23 8.43
#